data_AF-A0A1T4T920-F1
#
_entry.id   AF-A0A1T4T920-F1
#
_cell.length_a   1.000
_cell.length_b   1.000
_cell.length_c   1.000
_cell.angle_alpha   90.00
_cell.angle_beta   90.00
_cell.angle_gamma   90.00
#
_symmetry.space_group_name_H-M   'P 1'
#
loop_
_entity.id
_entity.type
_entity.pdbx_description
1 polymer ?
#
loop_
_entity_poly.entity_id
_entity_poly.type
_entity_poly.pdbx_seq_one_letter_code
_entity_poly.pdbx_strand_id
1 'polypeptide(L)'
;MYKKFFVIALLFFCSASLYAQQSDNEDGTYTNPVIWSDFPDNDVIRVGDTYYMVATSMYFFPGVPLLQSKDLVNWTYAANAVPRFRQHPFYDLKGGNRYGRGQWASSIRYHNGKFYILFMTLDEGGFLCTATKAEGPWEIRKLVRPYYDPGLFFDEDGRIYIAHGYSKLSVTEVDANLAPVGRDSIVFDKVQRPGLEGSHVYKVNGYYYIYATYGGGDGYQVCLRSKNIYGPYEEKTVLKDDMNLYGKGVHQGALVETSQGEWWSIIFQDRGGVGRVPTLQPVQWIDGWPVPGKNGRAVVTHVKPRTGSVTPVQMLPCSDEFGDDRLGMQWAWNHNPDDSAWSLSKRKGYLRLTTVSVAADLFHARNSLTQRIFGPFSEATAAFDISGMKAGDVAGLAVLQLPYAFIGVSAGAPVKFIVMERAGSRKDSVAIGQQKRVFFRASVNTVKNLAYFSYSFDNRTYIPLGDTLNMQFDLKMFTGNRFTLFNYATLKSGGCVDVDWFHMDTRKGAPNLFKASSRIAAEMYDDIYGARVAPGKDGSEPGQQEVTHLTAGSWVRFNQVDFEKGYPYLLLRVTPRGGRINVYLDSDSLHPYATVAVPEQPLLNYTTVSVPVKPVAGRHRLTFTFAGETPSTARFNWFTFTDDSQQTYTSPPLISHIYTADPSAHLFNGKIYIYPSHDTATETKESDNGDHFQMEDYHVFSMDSIGGKITDHGIALRVHDVPWASKQLWAPDAAFSKGTYYLYFPAKDKEGVFKIGVASSKQPTGPFVAEKEPMAGSYSIDPCVFRDDDGSFYLYFGGIWGGQLQHWDNNRYDATATLRKKNEVAILPRVAKLAPDMKSLESAPLTIKITDSTGRLYLEQENDKRFFEAAWMHKYNGKYYFSYSTGDTHNIVYAIGDSPYGPFTYQGVILKPVGGWTNHHSIIQIGHKWYLFYHDTQLSGKTHLRNVKVMELKYNSDGTIQTLSAFR
;
A
#
# COMPACT_ATOMS: atom_id res chain seq x y z
N MET A 1 26.41 38.51 51.56
CA MET A 1 25.07 37.89 51.76
C MET A 1 24.61 37.37 50.41
N TYR A 2 24.87 36.08 50.14
CA TYR A 2 24.56 35.41 48.87
C TYR A 2 23.07 35.06 48.81
N LYS A 3 22.34 35.53 47.79
CA LYS A 3 21.05 34.94 47.40
C LYS A 3 21.20 34.40 45.98
N LYS A 4 21.39 33.08 45.88
CA LYS A 4 21.29 32.31 44.64
C LYS A 4 19.82 32.27 44.22
N PHE A 5 19.48 32.89 43.10
CA PHE A 5 18.24 32.58 42.37
C PHE A 5 18.50 31.35 41.51
N PHE A 6 17.84 30.24 41.84
CA PHE A 6 17.72 29.09 40.95
C PHE A 6 16.69 29.45 39.88
N VAL A 7 17.16 29.71 38.65
CA VAL A 7 16.29 29.72 37.48
C VAL A 7 16.05 28.25 37.12
N ILE A 8 14.89 27.72 37.49
CA ILE A 8 14.40 26.46 36.94
C ILE A 8 14.00 26.76 35.50
N ALA A 9 14.86 26.38 34.55
CA ALA A 9 14.47 26.27 33.16
C ALA A 9 13.46 25.12 33.06
N LEU A 10 12.17 25.46 33.02
CA LEU A 10 11.14 24.56 32.51
C LEU A 10 11.46 24.32 31.03
N LEU A 11 12.18 23.23 30.76
CA LEU A 11 12.17 22.58 29.46
C LEU A 11 10.71 22.15 29.22
N PHE A 12 9.93 23.02 28.56
CA PHE A 12 8.79 22.56 27.79
C PHE A 12 9.35 21.58 26.77
N PHE A 13 9.30 20.28 27.10
CA PHE A 13 9.23 19.26 26.07
C PHE A 13 7.97 19.60 25.29
N CYS A 14 8.15 20.30 24.17
CA CYS A 14 7.16 20.40 23.14
C CYS A 14 6.99 18.96 22.64
N SER A 15 6.05 18.23 23.23
CA SER A 15 5.49 17.04 22.60
C SER A 15 5.05 17.53 21.23
N ALA A 16 5.79 17.12 20.20
CA ALA A 16 5.35 17.32 18.84
C ALA A 16 4.07 16.49 18.72
N SER A 17 2.92 17.12 18.99
CA SER A 17 1.62 16.52 18.73
C SER A 17 1.60 16.18 17.26
N LEU A 18 1.75 14.90 16.95
CA LEU A 18 1.53 14.38 15.62
C LEU A 18 0.05 14.61 15.34
N TYR A 19 -0.26 15.46 14.36
CA TYR A 19 -1.62 15.87 14.04
C TYR A 19 -2.21 15.04 12.89
N ALA A 20 -3.55 15.01 12.79
CA ALA A 20 -4.30 14.33 11.74
C ALA A 20 -4.17 15.04 10.37
N GLN A 21 -4.67 14.42 9.31
CA GLN A 21 -4.71 15.02 7.98
C GLN A 21 -5.54 16.32 7.99
N GLN A 22 -5.09 17.30 7.22
CA GLN A 22 -5.71 18.62 7.11
C GLN A 22 -6.28 18.84 5.71
N SER A 23 -7.53 19.30 5.65
CA SER A 23 -8.23 19.66 4.41
C SER A 23 -8.00 21.11 4.00
N ASP A 24 -7.63 21.98 4.94
CA ASP A 24 -7.24 23.36 4.70
C ASP A 24 -5.86 23.42 4.02
N ASN A 25 -5.79 24.02 2.83
CA ASN A 25 -4.56 24.11 2.05
C ASN A 25 -3.64 25.28 2.49
N GLU A 26 -4.05 26.06 3.50
CA GLU A 26 -3.33 27.23 4.04
C GLU A 26 -3.11 28.38 3.04
N ASP A 27 -3.77 28.33 1.89
CA ASP A 27 -3.72 29.32 0.82
C ASP A 27 -5.08 30.00 0.55
N GLY A 28 -6.04 29.80 1.47
CA GLY A 28 -7.43 30.26 1.33
C GLY A 28 -8.34 29.27 0.59
N THR A 29 -7.83 28.10 0.21
CA THR A 29 -8.59 26.98 -0.36
C THR A 29 -8.65 25.78 0.59
N TYR A 30 -9.52 24.82 0.27
CA TYR A 30 -9.60 23.52 0.94
C TYR A 30 -9.76 22.40 -0.10
N THR A 31 -9.37 21.19 0.29
CA THR A 31 -9.50 19.97 -0.51
C THR A 31 -10.42 18.98 0.20
N ASN A 32 -11.43 18.49 -0.51
CA ASN A 32 -12.33 17.46 -0.02
C ASN A 32 -11.64 16.08 0.04
N PRO A 33 -12.05 15.21 0.98
CA PRO A 33 -13.05 15.43 2.04
C PRO A 33 -12.54 16.37 3.15
N VAL A 34 -13.44 17.17 3.74
CA VAL A 34 -13.07 18.08 4.85
C VAL A 34 -12.61 17.33 6.09
N ILE A 35 -13.08 16.09 6.27
CA ILE A 35 -12.57 15.13 7.25
C ILE A 35 -12.46 13.77 6.54
N TRP A 36 -11.26 13.27 6.28
CA TRP A 36 -11.08 11.97 5.61
C TRP A 36 -11.18 10.80 6.59
N SER A 37 -12.32 10.71 7.28
CA SER A 37 -12.60 9.69 8.28
C SER A 37 -14.10 9.43 8.40
N ASP A 38 -14.50 8.30 8.98
CA ASP A 38 -15.90 7.85 9.06
C ASP A 38 -16.75 8.73 10.00
N PHE A 39 -17.33 9.78 9.44
CA PHE A 39 -18.31 10.67 10.07
C PHE A 39 -19.56 10.76 9.19
N PRO A 40 -20.42 9.74 9.16
CA PRO A 40 -21.58 9.71 8.29
C PRO A 40 -22.80 10.48 8.79
N ASP A 41 -23.80 10.57 7.91
CA ASP A 41 -25.15 11.05 8.19
C ASP A 41 -25.15 12.46 8.80
N ASN A 42 -24.41 13.37 8.15
CA ASN A 42 -24.09 14.68 8.70
C ASN A 42 -25.31 15.60 8.71
N ASP A 43 -25.71 16.09 9.88
CA ASP A 43 -26.57 17.28 9.99
C ASP A 43 -25.76 18.44 10.57
N VAL A 44 -25.92 19.63 9.99
CA VAL A 44 -25.08 20.79 10.27
C VAL A 44 -25.96 22.01 10.51
N ILE A 45 -25.68 22.73 11.59
CA ILE A 45 -26.32 24.00 11.93
C ILE A 45 -25.29 25.06 12.24
N ARG A 46 -25.70 26.33 12.16
CA ARG A 46 -24.93 27.48 12.66
C ARG A 46 -25.63 28.07 13.89
N VAL A 47 -24.86 28.35 14.95
CA VAL A 47 -25.31 29.09 16.13
C VAL A 47 -24.32 30.22 16.39
N GLY A 48 -24.75 31.46 16.17
CA GLY A 48 -23.84 32.61 16.11
C GLY A 48 -22.80 32.43 15.01
N ASP A 49 -21.51 32.49 15.38
CA ASP A 49 -20.37 32.34 14.48
C ASP A 49 -19.72 30.93 14.56
N THR A 50 -20.43 29.95 15.13
CA THR A 50 -19.95 28.56 15.22
C THR A 50 -20.87 27.64 14.44
N TYR A 51 -20.28 26.74 13.66
CA TYR A 51 -20.95 25.66 12.97
C TYR A 51 -20.81 24.37 13.78
N TYR A 52 -21.88 23.60 13.88
CA TYR A 52 -21.90 22.33 14.59
C TYR A 52 -22.37 21.21 13.65
N MET A 53 -21.65 20.09 13.65
CA MET A 53 -21.97 18.92 12.84
C MET A 53 -22.16 17.70 13.73
N VAL A 54 -23.34 17.10 13.70
CA VAL A 54 -23.57 15.77 14.30
C VAL A 54 -23.26 14.70 13.27
N ALA A 55 -22.73 13.56 13.72
CA ALA A 55 -22.52 12.39 12.87
C ALA A 55 -22.95 11.10 13.57
N THR A 56 -23.19 10.06 12.79
CA THR A 56 -23.58 8.74 13.28
C THR A 56 -22.42 7.97 13.90
N SER A 57 -22.67 7.26 15.02
CA SER A 57 -21.69 6.39 15.69
C SER A 57 -22.14 4.95 15.92
N MET A 58 -23.38 4.59 15.56
CA MET A 58 -23.91 3.23 15.68
C MET A 58 -23.78 2.68 17.12
N TYR A 59 -22.96 1.64 17.32
CA TYR A 59 -22.73 0.93 18.57
C TYR A 59 -21.44 1.36 19.29
N PHE A 60 -20.76 2.40 18.82
CA PHE A 60 -19.59 2.96 19.50
C PHE A 60 -20.00 3.98 20.56
N PHE A 61 -19.53 3.80 21.80
CA PHE A 61 -19.84 4.70 22.93
C PHE A 61 -18.58 5.13 23.70
N PRO A 62 -18.44 6.39 24.15
CA PRO A 62 -19.39 7.49 23.99
C PRO A 62 -19.63 7.83 22.52
N GLY A 63 -20.90 8.09 22.19
CA GLY A 63 -21.43 8.15 20.82
C GLY A 63 -22.22 9.42 20.58
N VAL A 64 -22.82 9.52 19.38
CA VAL A 64 -23.43 10.76 18.87
C VAL A 64 -22.42 11.91 18.90
N PRO A 65 -21.30 11.79 18.16
CA PRO A 65 -20.26 12.80 18.10
C PRO A 65 -20.83 14.11 17.56
N LEU A 66 -20.51 15.19 18.24
CA LEU A 66 -20.78 16.56 17.83
C LEU A 66 -19.44 17.26 17.60
N LEU A 67 -19.21 17.71 16.38
CA LEU A 67 -18.06 18.51 15.98
C LEU A 67 -18.43 19.99 15.90
N GLN A 68 -17.44 20.86 16.04
CA GLN A 68 -17.56 22.30 15.85
C GLN A 68 -16.51 22.84 14.89
N SER A 69 -16.86 23.92 14.19
CA SER A 69 -15.97 24.64 13.27
C SER A 69 -16.32 26.13 13.24
N LYS A 70 -15.36 26.95 12.82
CA LYS A 70 -15.52 28.39 12.54
C LYS A 70 -15.56 28.72 11.05
N ASP A 71 -15.21 27.76 10.19
CA ASP A 71 -15.05 27.96 8.75
C ASP A 71 -15.58 26.80 7.89
N LEU A 72 -16.24 25.80 8.51
CA LEU A 72 -16.74 24.56 7.90
C LEU A 72 -15.66 23.60 7.38
N VAL A 73 -14.37 23.95 7.51
CA VAL A 73 -13.24 23.18 7.00
C VAL A 73 -12.44 22.58 8.15
N ASN A 74 -12.08 23.41 9.13
CA ASN A 74 -11.31 23.01 10.30
C ASN A 74 -12.26 22.60 11.43
N TRP A 75 -12.24 21.32 11.80
CA TRP A 75 -13.17 20.73 12.77
C TRP A 75 -12.48 20.25 14.04
N THR A 76 -13.14 20.45 15.18
CA THR A 76 -12.76 19.90 16.49
C THR A 76 -13.96 19.24 17.16
N TYR A 77 -13.73 18.37 18.15
CA TYR A 77 -14.81 17.81 18.94
C TYR A 77 -15.43 18.88 19.86
N ALA A 78 -16.75 18.96 19.91
CA ALA A 78 -17.50 19.70 20.92
C ALA A 78 -18.00 18.75 22.03
N ALA A 79 -18.54 17.59 21.65
CA ALA A 79 -19.03 16.59 22.59
C ALA A 79 -19.17 15.20 21.95
N ASN A 80 -19.37 14.20 22.79
CA ASN A 80 -20.07 12.96 22.44
C ASN A 80 -21.35 12.94 23.27
N ALA A 81 -22.51 13.23 22.66
CA ALA A 81 -23.74 13.54 23.39
C ALA A 81 -24.31 12.35 24.17
N VAL A 82 -23.98 11.12 23.77
CA VAL A 82 -24.42 9.90 24.45
C VAL A 82 -23.23 9.18 25.08
N PRO A 83 -22.96 9.37 26.39
CA PRO A 83 -21.80 8.77 27.03
C PRO A 83 -21.89 7.24 27.14
N ARG A 84 -23.11 6.71 27.30
CA ARG A 84 -23.40 5.27 27.38
C ARG A 84 -24.85 5.00 27.01
N PHE A 85 -25.12 3.93 26.27
CA PHE A 85 -26.47 3.59 25.85
C PHE A 85 -26.99 2.32 26.56
N ARG A 86 -28.03 2.47 27.40
CA ARG A 86 -28.45 1.43 28.38
C ARG A 86 -29.74 0.69 28.03
N GLN A 87 -30.20 0.79 26.78
CA GLN A 87 -31.55 0.32 26.43
C GLN A 87 -31.66 -1.21 26.31
N HIS A 88 -30.55 -1.93 26.13
CA HIS A 88 -30.53 -3.38 26.02
C HIS A 88 -29.17 -3.97 26.46
N PRO A 89 -29.11 -5.16 27.10
CA PRO A 89 -27.85 -5.81 27.50
C PRO A 89 -26.88 -6.10 26.33
N PHE A 90 -27.38 -6.16 25.10
CA PHE A 90 -26.53 -6.36 23.92
C PHE A 90 -25.59 -5.19 23.65
N TYR A 91 -25.93 -3.97 24.11
CA TYR A 91 -25.01 -2.84 24.10
C TYR A 91 -23.85 -3.00 25.09
N ASP A 92 -23.91 -3.96 26.00
CA ASP A 92 -22.80 -4.34 26.89
C ASP A 92 -22.09 -5.61 26.41
N LEU A 93 -22.42 -6.14 25.21
CA LEU A 93 -22.01 -7.46 24.70
C LEU A 93 -22.38 -8.63 25.64
N LYS A 94 -23.55 -8.56 26.27
CA LYS A 94 -24.07 -9.62 27.17
C LYS A 94 -25.20 -10.39 26.49
N GLY A 95 -24.96 -11.66 26.16
CA GLY A 95 -25.95 -12.54 25.52
C GLY A 95 -26.23 -12.26 24.04
N GLY A 96 -25.50 -11.31 23.43
CA GLY A 96 -25.66 -10.88 22.04
C GLY A 96 -24.90 -9.58 21.76
N ASN A 97 -25.15 -8.96 20.60
CA ASN A 97 -24.48 -7.72 20.15
C ASN A 97 -25.44 -6.75 19.43
N ARG A 98 -24.94 -5.56 19.13
CA ARG A 98 -25.60 -4.49 18.35
C ARG A 98 -24.73 -3.99 17.19
N TYR A 99 -23.89 -4.85 16.61
CA TYR A 99 -23.16 -4.49 15.39
C TYR A 99 -24.15 -4.10 14.26
N GLY A 100 -23.84 -3.01 13.55
CA GLY A 100 -24.73 -2.44 12.52
C GLY A 100 -26.08 -1.94 13.04
N ARG A 101 -26.21 -1.74 14.36
CA ARG A 101 -27.36 -1.19 15.08
C ARG A 101 -26.90 -0.03 15.97
N GLY A 102 -27.76 0.46 16.85
CA GLY A 102 -27.48 1.66 17.65
C GLY A 102 -28.02 2.91 16.99
N GLN A 103 -27.33 4.04 17.18
CA GLN A 103 -27.77 5.33 16.68
C GLN A 103 -27.56 5.43 15.16
N TRP A 104 -28.66 5.57 14.41
CA TRP A 104 -28.72 5.86 12.98
C TRP A 104 -28.89 7.38 12.74
N ALA A 105 -29.00 7.82 11.48
CA ALA A 105 -29.01 9.23 11.07
C ALA A 105 -29.73 10.17 12.06
N SER A 106 -29.07 11.28 12.35
CA SER A 106 -29.53 12.28 13.32
C SER A 106 -29.98 13.56 12.63
N SER A 107 -30.86 14.31 13.29
CA SER A 107 -31.06 15.73 13.00
C SER A 107 -30.72 16.59 14.21
N ILE A 108 -29.96 17.67 13.98
CA ILE A 108 -29.58 18.65 14.99
C ILE A 108 -30.26 19.99 14.74
N ARG A 109 -30.83 20.60 15.78
CA ARG A 109 -31.41 21.95 15.72
C ARG A 109 -31.05 22.77 16.95
N TYR A 110 -30.98 24.08 16.80
CA TYR A 110 -30.89 25.01 17.90
C TYR A 110 -32.15 25.88 17.91
N HIS A 111 -32.88 25.85 19.02
CA HIS A 111 -34.14 26.57 19.16
C HIS A 111 -34.32 27.04 20.60
N ASN A 112 -34.73 28.29 20.79
CA ASN A 112 -34.99 28.90 22.10
C ASN A 112 -33.89 28.63 23.15
N GLY A 113 -32.63 28.82 22.79
CA GLY A 113 -31.49 28.71 23.71
C GLY A 113 -30.98 27.27 23.93
N LYS A 114 -31.51 26.27 23.21
CA LYS A 114 -31.21 24.85 23.46
C LYS A 114 -30.91 24.11 22.16
N PHE A 115 -29.94 23.20 22.23
CA PHE A 115 -29.64 22.21 21.20
C PHE A 115 -30.55 20.99 21.35
N TYR A 116 -30.96 20.44 20.21
CA TYR A 116 -31.79 19.25 20.07
C TYR A 116 -31.11 18.33 19.07
N ILE A 117 -30.79 17.09 19.45
CA ILE A 117 -30.33 16.05 18.54
C ILE A 117 -31.35 14.91 18.58
N LEU A 118 -32.07 14.72 17.48
CA LEU A 118 -33.07 13.67 17.30
C LEU A 118 -32.48 12.54 16.47
N PHE A 119 -32.56 11.30 16.95
CA PHE A 119 -32.17 10.11 16.20
C PHE A 119 -33.08 8.93 16.50
N MET A 120 -32.89 7.84 15.76
CA MET A 120 -33.54 6.57 16.05
C MET A 120 -32.54 5.43 16.10
N THR A 121 -32.96 4.33 16.71
CA THR A 121 -32.33 3.03 16.55
C THR A 121 -33.34 2.07 15.92
N LEU A 122 -32.86 1.12 15.13
CA LEU A 122 -33.73 0.12 14.49
C LEU A 122 -34.47 -0.76 15.50
N ASP A 123 -33.88 -0.99 16.68
CA ASP A 123 -34.37 -1.97 17.65
C ASP A 123 -35.06 -1.34 18.88
N GLU A 124 -34.65 -0.14 19.31
CA GLU A 124 -35.08 0.45 20.59
C GLU A 124 -35.97 1.70 20.45
N GLY A 125 -36.10 2.26 19.25
CA GLY A 125 -37.02 3.37 18.96
C GLY A 125 -36.34 4.73 18.80
N GLY A 126 -37.10 5.82 18.98
CA GLY A 126 -36.62 7.20 18.82
C GLY A 126 -36.05 7.79 20.11
N PHE A 127 -35.04 8.66 19.98
CA PHE A 127 -34.36 9.31 21.10
C PHE A 127 -34.10 10.79 20.79
N LEU A 128 -34.23 11.62 21.83
CA LEU A 128 -33.90 13.03 21.79
C LEU A 128 -32.80 13.33 22.81
N CYS A 129 -31.71 13.94 22.37
CA CYS A 129 -30.71 14.55 23.22
C CYS A 129 -30.91 16.06 23.27
N THR A 130 -30.85 16.67 24.46
CA THR A 130 -30.89 18.13 24.57
C THR A 130 -29.83 18.71 25.52
N ALA A 131 -29.34 19.90 25.21
CA ALA A 131 -28.39 20.64 26.04
C ALA A 131 -28.50 22.15 25.78
N THR A 132 -28.18 22.99 26.78
CA THR A 132 -28.11 24.46 26.59
C THR A 132 -26.77 24.93 26.02
N LYS A 133 -25.76 24.05 26.06
CA LYS A 133 -24.42 24.26 25.49
C LYS A 133 -24.04 23.04 24.65
N ALA A 134 -23.26 23.24 23.59
CA ALA A 134 -22.86 22.15 22.70
C ALA A 134 -21.98 21.10 23.42
N GLU A 135 -21.18 21.53 24.39
CA GLU A 135 -20.32 20.69 25.22
C GLU A 135 -21.11 19.84 26.24
N GLY A 136 -22.42 20.11 26.38
CA GLY A 136 -23.31 19.47 27.33
C GLY A 136 -23.36 20.18 28.69
N PRO A 137 -23.80 19.48 29.75
CA PRO A 137 -24.24 18.08 29.75
C PRO A 137 -25.49 17.87 28.88
N TRP A 138 -25.60 16.67 28.31
CA TRP A 138 -26.71 16.27 27.44
C TRP A 138 -27.73 15.41 28.22
N GLU A 139 -28.99 15.79 28.16
CA GLU A 139 -30.12 14.98 28.64
C GLU A 139 -30.61 14.08 27.51
N ILE A 140 -30.79 12.78 27.77
CA ILE A 140 -31.23 11.79 26.78
C ILE A 140 -32.61 11.26 27.16
N ARG A 141 -33.58 11.40 26.25
CA ARG A 141 -34.96 10.96 26.46
C ARG A 141 -35.41 10.03 25.34
N LYS A 142 -36.06 8.91 25.70
CA LYS A 142 -36.73 8.03 24.75
C LYS A 142 -38.07 8.63 24.32
N LEU A 143 -38.38 8.57 23.03
CA LEU A 143 -39.63 9.04 22.45
C LEU A 143 -40.71 7.95 22.45
N VAL A 144 -41.96 8.39 22.32
CA VAL A 144 -43.14 7.51 22.24
C VAL A 144 -43.14 6.64 20.98
N ARG A 145 -42.48 7.08 19.91
CA ARG A 145 -42.27 6.34 18.67
C ARG A 145 -40.96 6.75 17.97
N PRO A 146 -40.39 5.90 17.11
CA PRO A 146 -39.28 6.29 16.24
C PRO A 146 -39.75 7.12 15.04
N TYR A 147 -38.80 7.86 14.47
CA TYR A 147 -38.91 8.53 13.17
C TYR A 147 -37.66 8.15 12.38
N TYR A 148 -37.81 7.44 11.26
CA TYR A 148 -36.69 6.96 10.44
C TYR A 148 -36.05 8.11 9.67
N ASP A 149 -34.74 8.28 9.76
CA ASP A 149 -33.99 9.39 9.15
C ASP A 149 -34.66 10.75 9.35
N PRO A 150 -34.79 11.18 10.62
CA PRO A 150 -35.65 12.31 10.98
C PRO A 150 -35.03 13.65 10.62
N GLY A 151 -35.83 14.55 10.07
CA GLY A 151 -35.54 15.97 9.90
C GLY A 151 -36.40 16.81 10.83
N LEU A 152 -35.87 17.20 11.99
CA LEU A 152 -36.58 18.03 12.96
C LEU A 152 -36.67 19.47 12.47
N PHE A 153 -37.84 20.09 12.60
CA PHE A 153 -38.08 21.45 12.13
C PHE A 153 -38.97 22.22 13.11
N PHE A 154 -38.49 23.39 13.53
CA PHE A 154 -39.26 24.36 14.29
C PHE A 154 -39.68 25.46 13.32
N ASP A 155 -40.98 25.57 13.05
CA ASP A 155 -41.48 26.60 12.14
C ASP A 155 -41.68 27.93 12.87
N GLU A 156 -41.70 29.02 12.10
CA GLU A 156 -41.86 30.39 12.56
C GLU A 156 -43.25 30.65 13.17
N ASP A 157 -44.23 29.80 12.86
CA ASP A 157 -45.58 29.86 13.43
C ASP A 157 -45.71 29.14 14.79
N GLY A 158 -44.61 28.58 15.31
CA GLY A 158 -44.54 27.89 16.59
C GLY A 158 -44.87 26.40 16.54
N ARG A 159 -45.23 25.85 15.37
CA ARG A 159 -45.44 24.41 15.20
C ARG A 159 -44.13 23.66 14.99
N ILE A 160 -44.12 22.39 15.40
CA ILE A 160 -42.94 21.52 15.32
C ILE A 160 -43.27 20.38 14.37
N TYR A 161 -42.38 20.12 13.43
CA TYR A 161 -42.53 19.10 12.42
C TYR A 161 -41.33 18.15 12.40
N ILE A 162 -41.58 16.90 12.03
CA ILE A 162 -40.54 15.93 11.72
C ILE A 162 -40.84 15.37 10.34
N ALA A 163 -39.92 15.57 9.38
CA ALA A 163 -39.91 14.81 8.13
C ALA A 163 -39.18 13.48 8.36
N HIS A 164 -39.69 12.37 7.84
CA HIS A 164 -39.11 11.04 8.07
C HIS A 164 -39.59 10.02 7.04
N GLY A 165 -38.84 8.93 6.89
CA GLY A 165 -39.24 7.78 6.08
C GLY A 165 -38.13 7.26 5.15
N TYR A 166 -38.46 6.15 4.47
CA TYR A 166 -37.59 5.47 3.51
C TYR A 166 -38.39 5.12 2.25
N SER A 167 -38.01 5.64 1.08
CA SER A 167 -38.74 5.54 -0.20
C SER A 167 -40.15 6.16 -0.21
N LYS A 168 -40.70 6.46 0.96
CA LYS A 168 -41.95 7.20 1.16
C LYS A 168 -41.69 8.16 2.30
N LEU A 169 -41.73 9.46 2.01
CA LEU A 169 -41.50 10.50 3.00
C LEU A 169 -42.84 10.97 3.57
N SER A 170 -42.86 11.10 4.89
CA SER A 170 -43.97 11.67 5.64
C SER A 170 -43.51 12.88 6.43
N VAL A 171 -44.43 13.79 6.70
CA VAL A 171 -44.28 14.84 7.71
C VAL A 171 -45.28 14.60 8.83
N THR A 172 -44.80 14.67 10.07
CA THR A 172 -45.63 14.59 11.28
C THR A 172 -45.50 15.87 12.07
N GLU A 173 -46.64 16.50 12.38
CA GLU A 173 -46.69 17.56 13.40
C GLU A 173 -46.58 16.92 14.79
N VAL A 174 -45.77 17.53 15.64
CA VAL A 174 -45.49 17.05 16.99
C VAL A 174 -45.61 18.14 18.04
N ASP A 175 -45.87 17.73 19.28
CA ASP A 175 -45.89 18.64 20.43
C ASP A 175 -44.45 18.95 20.92
N ALA A 176 -44.34 19.75 21.99
CA ALA A 176 -43.05 20.08 22.61
C ALA A 176 -42.27 18.87 23.16
N ASN A 177 -42.94 17.72 23.33
CA ASN A 177 -42.32 16.45 23.72
C ASN A 177 -41.98 15.56 22.52
N LEU A 178 -42.18 16.05 21.30
CA LEU A 178 -42.05 15.33 20.04
C LEU A 178 -43.03 14.14 19.91
N ALA A 179 -44.14 14.17 20.65
CA ALA A 179 -45.25 13.23 20.48
C ALA A 179 -46.12 13.69 19.31
N PRO A 180 -46.61 12.77 18.45
CA PRO A 180 -47.42 13.12 17.29
C PRO A 180 -48.74 13.78 17.71
N VAL A 181 -49.04 14.95 17.15
CA VAL A 181 -50.33 15.65 17.35
C VAL A 181 -51.44 15.03 16.49
N GLY A 182 -51.06 14.40 15.37
CA GLY A 182 -51.98 13.76 14.43
C GLY A 182 -51.35 12.60 13.66
N ARG A 183 -52.01 12.18 12.57
CA ARG A 183 -51.49 11.13 11.68
C ARG A 183 -50.37 11.66 10.79
N ASP A 184 -49.51 10.76 10.35
CA ASP A 184 -48.48 11.04 9.36
C ASP A 184 -49.12 11.53 8.05
N SER A 185 -48.63 12.66 7.54
CA SER A 185 -48.99 13.13 6.20
C SER A 185 -47.95 12.63 5.22
N ILE A 186 -48.33 11.72 4.32
CA ILE A 186 -47.45 11.27 3.24
C ILE A 186 -47.27 12.44 2.27
N VAL A 187 -46.05 12.97 2.20
CA VAL A 187 -45.74 14.16 1.40
C VAL A 187 -45.08 13.82 0.07
N PHE A 188 -44.47 12.64 -0.03
CA PHE A 188 -43.86 12.14 -1.26
C PHE A 188 -43.75 10.61 -1.28
N ASP A 189 -44.27 9.98 -2.34
CA ASP A 189 -44.19 8.52 -2.56
C ASP A 189 -43.89 8.14 -4.03
N LYS A 190 -43.67 9.14 -4.89
CA LYS A 190 -43.36 8.97 -6.33
C LYS A 190 -41.86 8.95 -6.56
N VAL A 191 -41.17 8.00 -5.95
CA VAL A 191 -39.71 7.93 -5.99
C VAL A 191 -39.15 7.47 -7.34
N GLN A 192 -37.98 7.99 -7.69
CA GLN A 192 -37.22 7.56 -8.87
C GLN A 192 -36.62 6.16 -8.68
N ARG A 193 -36.24 5.81 -7.44
CA ARG A 193 -35.77 4.48 -7.03
C ARG A 193 -36.02 4.24 -5.53
N PRO A 194 -35.95 3.00 -5.02
CA PRO A 194 -35.91 2.80 -3.57
C PRO A 194 -34.70 3.52 -2.94
N GLY A 195 -34.85 3.98 -1.70
CA GLY A 195 -33.76 4.60 -0.94
C GLY A 195 -33.83 6.12 -0.80
N LEU A 196 -34.99 6.75 -1.04
CA LEU A 196 -35.20 8.15 -0.67
C LEU A 196 -35.24 8.27 0.86
N GLU A 197 -34.23 8.88 1.47
CA GLU A 197 -34.03 8.95 2.92
C GLU A 197 -33.21 10.19 3.33
N GLY A 198 -32.72 10.25 4.58
CA GLY A 198 -31.85 11.32 5.09
C GLY A 198 -32.49 12.71 5.06
N SER A 199 -33.69 12.85 5.64
CA SER A 199 -34.48 14.08 5.50
C SER A 199 -33.96 15.24 6.36
N HIS A 200 -33.71 16.40 5.76
CA HIS A 200 -33.46 17.66 6.47
C HIS A 200 -34.40 18.76 5.96
N VAL A 201 -35.11 19.41 6.87
CA VAL A 201 -36.16 20.38 6.51
C VAL A 201 -35.66 21.81 6.66
N TYR A 202 -36.00 22.65 5.69
CA TYR A 202 -35.69 24.09 5.63
C TYR A 202 -36.92 24.88 5.19
N LYS A 203 -36.97 26.16 5.54
CA LYS A 203 -37.94 27.11 4.99
C LYS A 203 -37.18 28.31 4.44
N VAL A 204 -37.25 28.51 3.12
CA VAL A 204 -36.50 29.58 2.42
C VAL A 204 -37.43 30.25 1.42
N ASN A 205 -37.55 31.57 1.49
CA ASN A 205 -38.37 32.39 0.58
C ASN A 205 -39.82 31.89 0.41
N GLY A 206 -40.46 31.48 1.52
CA GLY A 206 -41.85 31.02 1.54
C GLY A 206 -42.08 29.59 1.02
N TYR A 207 -41.01 28.83 0.75
CA TYR A 207 -41.07 27.41 0.43
C TYR A 207 -40.49 26.56 1.55
N TYR A 208 -41.11 25.43 1.82
CA TYR A 208 -40.55 24.33 2.58
C TYR A 208 -39.72 23.44 1.65
N TYR A 209 -38.54 23.06 2.10
CA TYR A 209 -37.65 22.14 1.42
C TYR A 209 -37.39 20.92 2.28
N ILE A 210 -37.43 19.74 1.68
CA ILE A 210 -36.88 18.52 2.27
C ILE A 210 -35.65 18.16 1.44
N TYR A 211 -34.48 18.43 2.00
CA TYR A 211 -33.21 18.05 1.43
C TYR A 211 -32.93 16.59 1.80
N ALA A 212 -32.74 15.72 0.81
CA ALA A 212 -32.77 14.27 0.99
C ALA A 212 -31.84 13.58 -0.02
N THR A 213 -31.62 12.29 0.16
CA THR A 213 -30.76 11.50 -0.74
C THR A 213 -31.51 10.34 -1.35
N TYR A 214 -31.07 9.89 -2.52
CA TYR A 214 -31.18 8.47 -2.84
C TYR A 214 -29.88 7.77 -2.46
N GLY A 215 -29.88 7.02 -1.35
CA GLY A 215 -28.70 6.38 -0.78
C GLY A 215 -28.07 5.26 -1.63
N GLY A 216 -26.96 4.72 -1.14
CA GLY A 216 -26.16 3.66 -1.76
C GLY A 216 -24.84 4.17 -2.34
N GLY A 217 -23.95 3.25 -2.75
CA GLY A 217 -22.62 3.64 -3.25
C GLY A 217 -22.66 4.58 -4.47
N ASP A 218 -23.67 4.46 -5.34
CA ASP A 218 -23.92 5.35 -6.48
C ASP A 218 -24.89 6.51 -6.13
N GLY A 219 -25.02 6.80 -4.82
CA GLY A 219 -26.03 7.69 -4.28
C GLY A 219 -25.90 9.12 -4.77
N TYR A 220 -27.00 9.86 -4.69
CA TYR A 220 -27.05 11.22 -5.21
C TYR A 220 -28.04 12.08 -4.44
N GLN A 221 -27.77 13.38 -4.46
CA GLN A 221 -28.51 14.35 -3.67
C GLN A 221 -29.75 14.85 -4.43
N VAL A 222 -30.87 14.88 -3.72
CA VAL A 222 -32.12 15.45 -4.19
C VAL A 222 -32.62 16.51 -3.23
N CYS A 223 -33.51 17.35 -3.74
CA CYS A 223 -34.25 18.30 -2.93
C CYS A 223 -35.71 18.23 -3.36
N LEU A 224 -36.60 18.23 -2.37
CA LEU A 224 -38.03 18.37 -2.57
C LEU A 224 -38.44 19.76 -2.10
N ARG A 225 -39.39 20.43 -2.78
CA ARG A 225 -39.98 21.67 -2.24
C ARG A 225 -41.48 21.77 -2.40
N SER A 226 -42.11 22.53 -1.51
CA SER A 226 -43.54 22.87 -1.54
C SER A 226 -43.81 24.22 -0.87
N LYS A 227 -44.92 24.88 -1.19
CA LYS A 227 -45.41 26.04 -0.44
C LYS A 227 -46.19 25.66 0.83
N ASN A 228 -46.50 24.37 0.99
CA ASN A 228 -47.22 23.84 2.13
C ASN A 228 -46.39 22.70 2.73
N ILE A 229 -46.17 22.71 4.05
CA ILE A 229 -45.36 21.67 4.72
C ILE A 229 -45.93 20.26 4.50
N TYR A 230 -47.25 20.12 4.30
CA TYR A 230 -47.92 18.86 3.99
C TYR A 230 -47.97 18.53 2.48
N GLY A 231 -47.32 19.32 1.64
CA GLY A 231 -47.23 19.11 0.20
C GLY A 231 -48.42 19.64 -0.63
N PRO A 232 -48.51 19.22 -1.90
CA PRO A 232 -47.62 18.27 -2.57
C PRO A 232 -46.21 18.84 -2.77
N TYR A 233 -45.19 17.97 -2.74
CA TYR A 233 -43.82 18.33 -3.05
C TYR A 233 -43.45 17.99 -4.49
N GLU A 234 -42.70 18.88 -5.15
CA GLU A 234 -41.94 18.56 -6.35
C GLU A 234 -40.50 18.17 -5.98
N GLU A 235 -39.86 17.27 -6.75
CA GLU A 235 -38.49 16.79 -6.52
C GLU A 235 -37.56 17.24 -7.66
N LYS A 236 -36.31 17.56 -7.31
CA LYS A 236 -35.22 17.79 -8.26
C LYS A 236 -33.95 17.07 -7.81
N THR A 237 -33.28 16.41 -8.74
CA THR A 237 -31.88 15.98 -8.55
C THR A 237 -30.98 17.21 -8.59
N VAL A 238 -30.33 17.50 -7.45
CA VAL A 238 -29.54 18.73 -7.28
C VAL A 238 -28.03 18.47 -7.40
N LEU A 239 -27.56 17.25 -7.13
CA LEU A 239 -26.19 16.84 -7.41
C LEU A 239 -26.16 15.32 -7.67
N LYS A 240 -25.52 14.92 -8.78
CA LYS A 240 -25.23 13.52 -9.12
C LYS A 240 -23.84 13.43 -9.74
N ASP A 241 -22.84 13.35 -8.89
CA ASP A 241 -21.42 13.30 -9.25
C ASP A 241 -20.67 12.45 -8.22
N ASP A 242 -19.53 11.90 -8.62
CA ASP A 242 -18.76 10.93 -7.86
C ASP A 242 -17.41 11.49 -7.37
N MET A 243 -17.20 12.81 -7.47
CA MET A 243 -16.07 13.57 -6.90
C MET A 243 -14.75 12.79 -6.93
N ASN A 244 -14.20 12.61 -8.14
CA ASN A 244 -12.96 11.90 -8.47
C ASN A 244 -12.85 10.43 -8.04
N LEU A 245 -13.93 9.81 -7.58
CA LEU A 245 -13.99 8.41 -7.18
C LEU A 245 -15.13 7.68 -7.89
N TYR A 246 -14.82 7.08 -9.02
CA TYR A 246 -15.75 6.44 -9.95
C TYR A 246 -16.81 5.59 -9.27
N GLY A 247 -18.06 5.94 -9.54
CA GLY A 247 -19.22 5.20 -9.03
C GLY A 247 -19.43 5.31 -7.52
N LYS A 248 -18.74 6.25 -6.85
CA LYS A 248 -18.92 6.60 -5.44
C LYS A 248 -19.51 8.00 -5.31
N GLY A 249 -20.83 8.05 -5.33
CA GLY A 249 -21.58 9.30 -5.32
C GLY A 249 -21.41 10.10 -4.04
N VAL A 250 -21.55 11.43 -4.15
CA VAL A 250 -21.58 12.33 -3.00
C VAL A 250 -23.02 12.69 -2.68
N HIS A 251 -23.47 12.40 -1.46
CA HIS A 251 -24.87 12.53 -1.08
C HIS A 251 -25.06 12.58 0.44
N GLN A 252 -26.31 12.82 0.86
CA GLN A 252 -26.80 12.78 2.23
C GLN A 252 -26.07 13.69 3.21
N GLY A 253 -26.81 14.68 3.70
CA GLY A 253 -26.38 15.59 4.73
C GLY A 253 -27.18 16.88 4.67
N ALA A 254 -26.60 17.99 5.08
CA ALA A 254 -27.33 19.22 5.35
C ALA A 254 -26.86 20.41 4.50
N LEU A 255 -27.79 21.36 4.31
CA LEU A 255 -27.51 22.73 3.90
C LEU A 255 -27.23 23.60 5.13
N VAL A 256 -26.30 24.55 4.99
CA VAL A 256 -26.00 25.55 6.00
C VAL A 256 -25.65 26.88 5.36
N GLU A 257 -26.14 27.98 5.97
CA GLU A 257 -25.82 29.34 5.54
C GLU A 257 -24.72 29.93 6.44
N THR A 258 -23.75 30.60 5.81
CA THR A 258 -22.68 31.32 6.50
C THR A 258 -23.16 32.64 7.10
N SER A 259 -22.35 33.24 7.98
CA SER A 259 -22.62 34.60 8.48
C SER A 259 -22.63 35.67 7.37
N GLN A 260 -22.09 35.36 6.19
CA GLN A 260 -22.02 36.25 5.03
C GLN A 260 -23.08 35.92 3.95
N GLY A 261 -24.06 35.06 4.25
CA GLY A 261 -25.15 34.72 3.32
C GLY A 261 -24.79 33.73 2.22
N GLU A 262 -23.58 33.16 2.23
CA GLU A 262 -23.27 32.04 1.33
C GLU A 262 -23.91 30.75 1.83
N TRP A 263 -24.47 29.97 0.91
CA TRP A 263 -24.99 28.64 1.18
C TRP A 263 -23.96 27.57 0.84
N TRP A 264 -23.88 26.57 1.69
CA TRP A 264 -22.97 25.43 1.57
C TRP A 264 -23.71 24.16 1.93
N SER A 265 -23.21 23.02 1.44
CA SER A 265 -23.72 21.70 1.81
C SER A 265 -22.59 20.84 2.32
N ILE A 266 -22.80 20.24 3.50
CA ILE A 266 -21.97 19.14 3.96
C ILE A 266 -22.71 17.84 3.68
N ILE A 267 -22.12 17.03 2.80
CA ILE A 267 -22.64 15.73 2.33
C ILE A 267 -21.48 14.74 2.31
N PHE A 268 -21.72 13.45 2.50
CA PHE A 268 -20.63 12.48 2.56
C PHE A 268 -20.41 11.74 1.24
N GLN A 269 -19.25 11.07 1.14
CA GLN A 269 -18.92 10.12 0.08
C GLN A 269 -18.52 8.76 0.66
N ASP A 270 -19.01 7.68 0.05
CA ASP A 270 -18.61 6.31 0.40
C ASP A 270 -17.20 5.99 -0.14
N ARG A 271 -16.21 5.86 0.75
CA ARG A 271 -14.79 5.61 0.38
C ARG A 271 -14.28 4.22 0.77
N GLY A 272 -15.12 3.20 0.58
CA GLY A 272 -14.73 1.81 0.84
C GLY A 272 -14.42 1.58 2.32
N GLY A 273 -13.31 0.90 2.61
CA GLY A 273 -12.95 0.45 3.95
C GLY A 273 -12.77 1.58 4.98
N VAL A 274 -12.40 2.80 4.59
CA VAL A 274 -12.35 3.91 5.57
C VAL A 274 -13.73 4.34 6.03
N GLY A 275 -14.79 4.02 5.28
CA GLY A 275 -16.17 4.38 5.58
C GLY A 275 -16.63 5.61 4.80
N ARG A 276 -17.47 6.42 5.45
CA ARG A 276 -18.25 7.49 4.84
C ARG A 276 -17.72 8.84 5.31
N VAL A 277 -17.16 9.61 4.38
CA VAL A 277 -16.35 10.80 4.71
C VAL A 277 -17.08 12.09 4.37
N PRO A 278 -17.15 13.09 5.28
CA PRO A 278 -17.77 14.38 4.99
C PRO A 278 -17.04 15.16 3.89
N THR A 279 -17.81 15.75 2.99
CA THR A 279 -17.35 16.66 1.94
C THR A 279 -18.13 17.98 2.04
N LEU A 280 -17.51 19.07 1.64
CA LEU A 280 -18.09 20.41 1.65
C LEU A 280 -18.26 20.90 0.21
N GLN A 281 -19.47 21.29 -0.15
CA GLN A 281 -19.83 21.75 -1.49
C GLN A 281 -20.42 23.17 -1.42
N PRO A 282 -19.99 24.12 -2.26
CA PRO A 282 -20.67 25.42 -2.38
C PRO A 282 -22.08 25.20 -2.93
N VAL A 283 -23.06 26.02 -2.55
CA VAL A 283 -24.44 25.90 -3.03
C VAL A 283 -24.87 27.17 -3.75
N GLN A 284 -25.41 26.99 -4.96
CA GLN A 284 -26.03 28.05 -5.74
C GLN A 284 -27.54 27.86 -5.78
N TRP A 285 -28.30 28.93 -5.54
CA TRP A 285 -29.75 28.91 -5.71
C TRP A 285 -30.12 29.23 -7.16
N ILE A 286 -30.52 28.20 -7.92
CA ILE A 286 -30.88 28.32 -9.34
C ILE A 286 -32.38 28.02 -9.48
N ASP A 287 -33.16 29.00 -9.92
CA ASP A 287 -34.64 28.91 -10.03
C ASP A 287 -35.31 28.43 -8.72
N GLY A 288 -34.78 28.92 -7.59
CA GLY A 288 -35.22 28.56 -6.25
C GLY A 288 -34.87 27.13 -5.81
N TRP A 289 -33.91 26.46 -6.46
CA TRP A 289 -33.39 25.16 -6.03
C TRP A 289 -31.96 25.28 -5.49
N PRO A 290 -31.63 24.64 -4.36
CA PRO A 290 -30.26 24.61 -3.85
C PRO A 290 -29.45 23.59 -4.66
N VAL A 291 -28.53 24.05 -5.49
CA VAL A 291 -27.67 23.22 -6.34
C VAL A 291 -26.25 23.19 -5.76
N PRO A 292 -25.83 22.09 -5.10
CA PRO A 292 -24.47 21.95 -4.57
C PRO A 292 -23.44 21.74 -5.69
N GLY A 293 -22.20 22.12 -5.42
CA GLY A 293 -21.08 22.01 -6.33
C GLY A 293 -20.96 23.20 -7.29
N LYS A 294 -20.17 23.02 -8.34
CA LYS A 294 -19.90 24.03 -9.37
C LYS A 294 -20.21 23.43 -10.74
N ASN A 295 -21.01 24.13 -11.53
CA ASN A 295 -21.41 23.67 -12.88
C ASN A 295 -22.03 22.26 -12.88
N GLY A 296 -22.81 21.93 -11.84
CA GLY A 296 -23.47 20.63 -11.69
C GLY A 296 -22.55 19.47 -11.26
N ARG A 297 -21.31 19.76 -10.84
CA ARG A 297 -20.33 18.76 -10.36
C ARG A 297 -19.84 19.08 -8.95
N ALA A 298 -19.54 18.05 -8.18
CA ALA A 298 -18.92 18.23 -6.87
C ALA A 298 -17.51 18.80 -7.04
N VAL A 299 -17.12 19.71 -6.16
CA VAL A 299 -15.76 20.27 -6.13
C VAL A 299 -14.84 19.33 -5.34
N VAL A 300 -13.66 19.05 -5.90
CA VAL A 300 -12.58 18.40 -5.14
C VAL A 300 -11.85 19.45 -4.32
N THR A 301 -11.37 20.52 -4.98
CA THR A 301 -10.68 21.63 -4.32
C THR A 301 -11.41 22.94 -4.59
N HIS A 302 -11.61 23.77 -3.56
CA HIS A 302 -12.36 25.02 -3.68
C HIS A 302 -11.91 26.09 -2.69
N VAL A 303 -12.28 27.36 -2.95
CA VAL A 303 -12.04 28.45 -2.01
C VAL A 303 -12.83 28.23 -0.72
N LYS A 304 -12.26 28.59 0.43
CA LYS A 304 -12.92 28.43 1.72
C LYS A 304 -14.20 29.29 1.82
N PRO A 305 -15.21 28.86 2.61
CA PRO A 305 -16.40 29.66 2.88
C PRO A 305 -16.06 31.01 3.50
N ARG A 306 -16.79 32.06 3.11
CA ARG A 306 -16.68 33.36 3.76
C ARG A 306 -17.47 33.34 5.06
N THR A 307 -16.78 33.23 6.20
CA THR A 307 -17.40 33.18 7.53
C THR A 307 -17.12 34.41 8.40
N GLY A 308 -16.38 35.40 7.89
CA GLY A 308 -16.03 36.62 8.62
C GLY A 308 -14.95 36.43 9.70
N SER A 309 -14.44 35.20 9.87
CA SER A 309 -13.35 34.87 10.80
C SER A 309 -12.23 34.17 10.06
N VAL A 310 -10.98 34.64 10.23
CA VAL A 310 -9.79 33.86 9.86
C VAL A 310 -9.37 33.09 11.09
N THR A 311 -9.59 31.78 11.09
CA THR A 311 -9.15 30.92 12.19
C THR A 311 -7.87 30.20 11.87
N PRO A 312 -6.98 30.00 12.87
CA PRO A 312 -5.89 29.05 12.74
C PRO A 312 -6.44 27.68 12.34
N VAL A 313 -5.65 26.95 11.57
CA VAL A 313 -5.89 25.55 11.25
C VAL A 313 -6.14 24.77 12.55
N GLN A 314 -7.16 23.91 12.52
CA GLN A 314 -7.45 23.00 13.62
C GLN A 314 -7.55 21.57 13.09
N MET A 315 -7.08 20.62 13.88
CA MET A 315 -7.07 19.20 13.52
C MET A 315 -7.68 18.37 14.64
N LEU A 316 -8.32 17.28 14.26
CA LEU A 316 -8.85 16.31 15.23
C LEU A 316 -7.67 15.59 15.92
N PRO A 317 -7.78 15.30 17.23
CA PRO A 317 -6.74 14.58 17.95
C PRO A 317 -6.61 13.14 17.42
N CYS A 318 -5.38 12.74 17.07
CA CYS A 318 -5.08 11.42 16.55
C CYS A 318 -4.18 10.56 17.47
N SER A 319 -3.47 11.17 18.41
CA SER A 319 -2.54 10.50 19.32
C SER A 319 -2.93 10.73 20.79
N ASP A 320 -2.49 9.84 21.69
CA ASP A 320 -2.78 9.90 23.12
C ASP A 320 -1.63 9.28 23.95
N GLU A 321 -1.15 10.02 24.94
CA GLU A 321 -0.13 9.57 25.92
C GLU A 321 -0.77 8.96 27.18
N PHE A 322 -2.10 8.94 27.27
CA PHE A 322 -2.87 8.44 28.41
C PHE A 322 -2.44 9.07 29.77
N GLY A 323 -1.94 10.30 29.71
CA GLY A 323 -1.53 11.08 30.90
C GLY A 323 -2.67 11.78 31.63
N ASP A 324 -3.77 12.04 30.92
CA ASP A 324 -4.95 12.73 31.46
C ASP A 324 -5.82 11.81 32.33
N ASP A 325 -6.68 12.42 33.16
CA ASP A 325 -7.64 11.68 34.01
C ASP A 325 -8.85 11.15 33.25
N ARG A 326 -8.97 11.46 31.95
CA ARG A 326 -10.08 11.06 31.07
C ARG A 326 -9.53 10.72 29.69
N LEU A 327 -10.18 9.77 29.01
CA LEU A 327 -9.91 9.51 27.61
C LEU A 327 -10.28 10.73 26.75
N GLY A 328 -9.46 11.04 25.75
CA GLY A 328 -9.78 12.07 24.77
C GLY A 328 -11.04 11.74 23.95
N MET A 329 -11.69 12.75 23.39
CA MET A 329 -12.97 12.61 22.67
C MET A 329 -12.86 11.82 21.35
N GLN A 330 -11.65 11.58 20.86
CA GLN A 330 -11.37 10.71 19.70
C GLN A 330 -11.68 9.24 19.97
N TRP A 331 -11.69 8.83 21.24
CA TRP A 331 -11.88 7.45 21.64
C TRP A 331 -13.35 7.10 21.81
N ALA A 332 -13.72 5.93 21.29
CA ALA A 332 -14.98 5.28 21.60
C ALA A 332 -14.78 3.78 21.78
N TRP A 333 -15.46 3.20 22.75
CA TRP A 333 -15.48 1.76 22.96
C TRP A 333 -16.34 1.08 21.90
N ASN A 334 -15.89 -0.08 21.43
CA ASN A 334 -16.75 -1.00 20.70
C ASN A 334 -17.79 -1.55 21.68
N HIS A 335 -19.05 -1.12 21.54
CA HIS A 335 -20.09 -1.28 22.56
C HIS A 335 -19.75 -0.54 23.86
N ASN A 336 -20.61 -0.63 24.88
CA ASN A 336 -20.33 0.00 26.16
C ASN A 336 -19.19 -0.73 26.91
N PRO A 337 -18.30 0.01 27.59
CA PRO A 337 -17.26 -0.60 28.41
C PRO A 337 -17.81 -1.22 29.70
N ASP A 338 -16.99 -2.06 30.31
CA ASP A 338 -17.01 -2.40 31.73
C ASP A 338 -16.01 -1.51 32.47
N ASP A 339 -16.52 -0.51 33.19
CA ASP A 339 -15.70 0.51 33.84
C ASP A 339 -14.86 -0.04 35.02
N SER A 340 -15.12 -1.26 35.48
CA SER A 340 -14.30 -1.91 36.51
C SER A 340 -12.94 -2.40 36.00
N ALA A 341 -12.77 -2.46 34.67
CA ALA A 341 -11.68 -3.19 34.04
C ALA A 341 -10.89 -2.39 32.99
N TRP A 342 -11.03 -1.07 33.01
CA TRP A 342 -10.07 -0.16 32.41
C TRP A 342 -9.70 0.93 33.43
N SER A 343 -8.53 1.54 33.29
CA SER A 343 -8.12 2.62 34.20
C SER A 343 -6.97 3.45 33.63
N LEU A 344 -7.05 4.77 33.83
CA LEU A 344 -5.96 5.74 33.61
C LEU A 344 -5.24 6.11 34.94
N SER A 345 -5.72 5.59 36.07
CA SER A 345 -5.24 5.97 37.41
C SER A 345 -4.52 4.85 38.16
N LYS A 346 -4.79 3.57 37.84
CA LYS A 346 -4.08 2.42 38.42
C LYS A 346 -2.58 2.46 38.14
N ARG A 347 -2.18 3.02 37.00
CA ARG A 347 -0.81 3.34 36.63
C ARG A 347 -0.84 4.64 35.84
N LYS A 348 -0.38 5.74 36.44
CA LYS A 348 -0.40 7.07 35.81
C LYS A 348 0.46 7.08 34.54
N GLY A 349 -0.05 7.72 33.49
CA GLY A 349 0.56 7.74 32.15
C GLY A 349 0.38 6.45 31.35
N TYR A 350 -0.57 5.58 31.75
CA TYR A 350 -0.87 4.34 31.04
C TYR A 350 -2.37 4.07 31.04
N LEU A 351 -2.89 3.59 29.91
CA LEU A 351 -4.19 2.92 29.86
C LEU A 351 -4.03 1.46 30.26
N ARG A 352 -4.53 1.09 31.44
CA ARG A 352 -4.64 -0.31 31.85
C ARG A 352 -5.91 -0.95 31.30
N LEU A 353 -5.78 -2.07 30.57
CA LEU A 353 -6.89 -2.92 30.14
C LEU A 353 -6.82 -4.27 30.86
N THR A 354 -7.82 -4.59 31.67
CA THR A 354 -7.95 -5.87 32.40
C THR A 354 -8.97 -6.76 31.70
N THR A 355 -8.70 -8.06 31.56
CA THR A 355 -9.65 -8.99 30.96
C THR A 355 -10.89 -9.15 31.84
N VAL A 356 -12.08 -8.99 31.26
CA VAL A 356 -13.36 -9.02 31.99
C VAL A 356 -14.14 -10.32 31.84
N SER A 357 -14.03 -10.94 30.68
CA SER A 357 -14.75 -12.16 30.33
C SER A 357 -13.91 -13.00 29.40
N VAL A 358 -14.24 -14.29 29.34
CA VAL A 358 -13.75 -15.16 28.28
C VAL A 358 -14.47 -14.76 26.99
N ALA A 359 -13.72 -14.58 25.91
CA ALA A 359 -14.22 -14.26 24.59
C ALA A 359 -13.64 -15.23 23.55
N ALA A 360 -14.46 -15.62 22.58
CA ALA A 360 -14.04 -16.49 21.49
C ALA A 360 -13.11 -15.79 20.50
N ASP A 361 -13.33 -14.49 20.29
CA ASP A 361 -12.62 -13.66 19.34
C ASP A 361 -12.74 -12.16 19.68
N LEU A 362 -12.14 -11.30 18.85
CA LEU A 362 -12.18 -9.85 19.03
C LEU A 362 -13.60 -9.25 18.98
N PHE A 363 -14.55 -9.81 18.22
CA PHE A 363 -15.91 -9.26 18.15
C PHE A 363 -16.68 -9.46 19.45
N HIS A 364 -16.30 -10.45 20.25
CA HIS A 364 -16.88 -10.74 21.56
C HIS A 364 -16.07 -10.12 22.72
N ALA A 365 -14.96 -9.45 22.41
CA ALA A 365 -14.09 -8.82 23.40
C ALA A 365 -14.65 -7.47 23.87
N ARG A 366 -15.17 -7.44 25.10
CA ARG A 366 -15.51 -6.20 25.81
C ARG A 366 -14.24 -5.36 26.07
N ASN A 367 -14.43 -4.06 26.29
CA ASN A 367 -13.34 -3.10 26.53
C ASN A 367 -12.32 -3.02 25.38
N SER A 368 -12.79 -3.19 24.14
CA SER A 368 -12.02 -2.87 22.94
C SER A 368 -12.16 -1.36 22.68
N LEU A 369 -11.09 -0.61 22.91
CA LEU A 369 -11.05 0.85 22.75
C LEU A 369 -10.69 1.21 21.31
N THR A 370 -11.50 2.02 20.65
CA THR A 370 -11.39 2.27 19.21
C THR A 370 -11.23 3.74 18.85
N GLN A 371 -10.50 3.99 17.77
CA GLN A 371 -10.39 5.29 17.12
C GLN A 371 -10.56 5.14 15.61
N ARG A 372 -11.14 6.16 14.97
CA ARG A 372 -11.32 6.18 13.52
C ARG A 372 -9.98 6.24 12.79
N ILE A 373 -9.91 5.61 11.62
CA ILE A 373 -8.78 5.72 10.69
C ILE A 373 -8.94 7.02 9.88
N PHE A 374 -7.82 7.69 9.61
CA PHE A 374 -7.77 8.85 8.72
C PHE A 374 -7.10 8.48 7.39
N GLY A 375 -7.68 8.93 6.28
CA GLY A 375 -7.10 8.75 4.95
C GLY A 375 -6.03 9.81 4.63
N PRO A 376 -5.48 9.77 3.40
CA PRO A 376 -5.36 8.59 2.55
C PRO A 376 -4.45 7.51 3.16
N PHE A 377 -3.59 7.91 4.11
CA PHE A 377 -2.64 7.05 4.80
C PHE A 377 -2.66 7.33 6.31
N SER A 378 -2.68 6.27 7.11
CA SER A 378 -2.51 6.34 8.56
C SER A 378 -1.55 5.25 9.02
N GLU A 379 -0.66 5.59 9.94
CA GLU A 379 0.20 4.62 10.62
C GLU A 379 -0.02 4.75 12.13
N ALA A 380 -0.74 3.79 12.70
CA ALA A 380 -0.98 3.72 14.13
C ALA A 380 0.06 2.82 14.80
N THR A 381 0.68 3.31 15.87
CA THR A 381 1.62 2.57 16.70
C THR A 381 1.19 2.67 18.16
N ALA A 382 1.26 1.57 18.90
CA ALA A 382 0.97 1.55 20.33
C ALA A 382 2.02 0.75 21.10
N ALA A 383 2.42 1.27 22.26
CA ALA A 383 3.41 0.64 23.13
C ALA A 383 2.72 -0.11 24.28
N PHE A 384 2.91 -1.42 24.35
CA PHE A 384 2.30 -2.30 25.35
C PHE A 384 3.34 -2.82 26.34
N ASP A 385 3.02 -2.74 27.63
CA ASP A 385 3.61 -3.56 28.69
C ASP A 385 2.69 -4.78 28.93
N ILE A 386 3.24 -5.95 28.66
CA ILE A 386 2.54 -7.24 28.66
C ILE A 386 2.85 -8.10 29.89
N SER A 387 3.50 -7.52 30.90
CA SER A 387 3.95 -8.25 32.09
C SER A 387 2.78 -8.83 32.90
N GLY A 388 1.63 -8.15 32.91
CA GLY A 388 0.43 -8.55 33.64
C GLY A 388 -0.44 -9.62 32.97
N MET A 389 -0.08 -10.07 31.76
CA MET A 389 -0.87 -11.08 31.04
C MET A 389 -0.79 -12.46 31.71
N LYS A 390 -1.92 -13.17 31.72
CA LYS A 390 -2.07 -14.54 32.20
C LYS A 390 -2.27 -15.52 31.04
N ALA A 391 -2.13 -16.81 31.32
CA ALA A 391 -2.36 -17.86 30.32
C ALA A 391 -3.78 -17.76 29.73
N GLY A 392 -3.86 -17.72 28.40
CA GLY A 392 -5.09 -17.53 27.64
C GLY A 392 -5.40 -16.07 27.27
N ASP A 393 -4.68 -15.08 27.80
CA ASP A 393 -4.90 -13.67 27.42
C ASP A 393 -4.43 -13.39 25.98
N VAL A 394 -5.16 -12.53 25.28
CA VAL A 394 -4.86 -12.03 23.94
C VAL A 394 -5.04 -10.51 23.95
N ALA A 395 -3.99 -9.76 23.60
CA ALA A 395 -3.99 -8.29 23.63
C ALA A 395 -3.16 -7.70 22.50
N GLY A 396 -3.57 -6.56 21.94
CA GLY A 396 -2.81 -5.94 20.86
C GLY A 396 -3.51 -4.77 20.18
N LEU A 397 -3.08 -4.50 18.95
CA LEU A 397 -3.60 -3.45 18.06
C LEU A 397 -4.28 -4.10 16.85
N ALA A 398 -5.56 -3.79 16.66
CA ALA A 398 -6.39 -4.32 15.59
C ALA A 398 -6.84 -3.23 14.60
N VAL A 399 -7.19 -3.67 13.39
CA VAL A 399 -8.06 -2.95 12.45
C VAL A 399 -9.41 -3.66 12.48
N LEU A 400 -10.40 -3.03 13.13
CA LEU A 400 -11.72 -3.61 13.41
C LEU A 400 -12.73 -3.25 12.31
N GLN A 401 -13.20 -4.27 11.61
CA GLN A 401 -14.35 -4.32 10.70
C GLN A 401 -14.62 -5.81 10.43
N LEU A 402 -15.46 -6.20 9.47
CA LEU A 402 -15.60 -7.57 8.98
C LEU A 402 -15.00 -7.72 7.56
N PRO A 403 -13.89 -8.46 7.37
CA PRO A 403 -13.08 -9.11 8.41
C PRO A 403 -12.22 -8.11 9.20
N TYR A 404 -11.91 -8.45 10.45
CA TYR A 404 -10.87 -7.76 11.22
C TYR A 404 -9.53 -8.47 11.03
N ALA A 405 -8.45 -7.74 11.31
CA ALA A 405 -7.15 -8.34 11.59
C ALA A 405 -6.46 -7.59 12.72
N PHE A 406 -5.53 -8.25 13.42
CA PHE A 406 -4.73 -7.64 14.46
C PHE A 406 -3.32 -8.20 14.53
N ILE A 407 -2.44 -7.41 15.14
CA ILE A 407 -1.17 -7.88 15.67
C ILE A 407 -1.14 -7.67 17.18
N GLY A 408 -0.70 -8.69 17.91
CA GLY A 408 -0.78 -8.69 19.36
C GLY A 408 0.00 -9.82 20.00
N VAL A 409 -0.15 -9.98 21.30
CA VAL A 409 0.38 -11.11 22.07
C VAL A 409 -0.73 -12.10 22.36
N SER A 410 -0.48 -13.38 22.12
CA SER A 410 -1.25 -14.51 22.64
C SER A 410 -0.43 -15.21 23.73
N ALA A 411 -0.92 -15.20 24.96
CA ALA A 411 -0.24 -15.77 26.11
C ALA A 411 -0.53 -17.28 26.25
N GLY A 412 0.32 -18.12 25.67
CA GLY A 412 0.33 -19.56 25.95
C GLY A 412 1.05 -19.89 27.26
N ALA A 413 0.79 -21.07 27.81
CA ALA A 413 1.60 -21.63 28.90
C ALA A 413 2.61 -22.65 28.30
N PRO A 414 3.94 -22.50 28.46
CA PRO A 414 4.68 -21.48 29.22
C PRO A 414 5.17 -20.28 28.38
N VAL A 415 4.86 -20.20 27.09
CA VAL A 415 5.44 -19.21 26.16
C VAL A 415 4.38 -18.26 25.61
N LYS A 416 4.70 -16.96 25.59
CA LYS A 416 3.92 -15.92 24.90
C LYS A 416 4.41 -15.79 23.45
N PHE A 417 3.47 -15.61 22.53
CA PHE A 417 3.76 -15.40 21.12
C PHE A 417 3.26 -14.02 20.70
N ILE A 418 4.04 -13.30 19.90
CA ILE A 418 3.47 -12.27 19.04
C ILE A 418 2.75 -13.01 17.91
N VAL A 419 1.52 -12.62 17.63
CA VAL A 419 0.66 -13.23 16.61
C VAL A 419 0.11 -12.16 15.69
N MET A 420 -0.04 -12.49 14.41
CA MET A 420 -0.95 -11.81 13.51
C MET A 420 -2.15 -12.73 13.29
N GLU A 421 -3.36 -12.24 13.57
CA GLU A 421 -4.59 -12.97 13.32
C GLU A 421 -5.54 -12.18 12.41
N ARG A 422 -6.27 -12.89 11.55
CA ARG A 422 -7.28 -12.34 10.66
C ARG A 422 -8.52 -13.22 10.68
N ALA A 423 -9.67 -12.60 10.96
CA ALA A 423 -10.97 -13.27 11.08
C ALA A 423 -10.93 -14.53 11.97
N GLY A 424 -10.32 -14.41 13.16
CA GLY A 424 -10.22 -15.51 14.14
C GLY A 424 -9.22 -16.61 13.80
N SER A 425 -8.45 -16.45 12.71
CA SER A 425 -7.43 -17.40 12.29
C SER A 425 -6.05 -16.77 12.39
N ARG A 426 -5.15 -17.42 13.13
CA ARG A 426 -3.73 -17.07 13.18
C ARG A 426 -3.09 -17.25 11.81
N LYS A 427 -2.40 -16.22 11.34
CA LYS A 427 -1.70 -16.19 10.06
C LYS A 427 -0.19 -16.38 10.23
N ASP A 428 0.36 -15.84 11.31
CA ASP A 428 1.78 -15.96 11.60
C ASP A 428 2.01 -15.74 13.11
N SER A 429 3.15 -16.22 13.61
CA SER A 429 3.55 -16.02 15.01
C SER A 429 5.04 -16.17 15.26
N VAL A 430 5.53 -15.46 16.27
CA VAL A 430 6.92 -15.54 16.74
C VAL A 430 6.96 -15.56 18.27
N ALA A 431 7.86 -16.37 18.84
CA ALA A 431 8.04 -16.43 20.29
C ALA A 431 8.63 -15.11 20.82
N ILE A 432 8.08 -14.59 21.91
CA ILE A 432 8.47 -13.28 22.44
C ILE A 432 9.73 -13.29 23.31
N GLY A 433 10.17 -14.47 23.76
CA GLY A 433 11.25 -14.62 24.72
C GLY A 433 10.92 -13.98 26.08
N GLN A 434 11.86 -13.20 26.63
CA GLN A 434 11.75 -12.54 27.94
C GLN A 434 11.27 -11.08 27.85
N GLN A 435 10.83 -10.62 26.67
CA GLN A 435 10.42 -9.23 26.48
C GLN A 435 9.13 -8.93 27.25
N LYS A 436 9.12 -7.78 27.94
CA LYS A 436 7.95 -7.28 28.68
C LYS A 436 7.26 -6.12 27.98
N ARG A 437 7.96 -5.46 27.04
CA ARG A 437 7.46 -4.34 26.26
C ARG A 437 7.48 -4.69 24.78
N VAL A 438 6.42 -4.35 24.07
CA VAL A 438 6.29 -4.54 22.63
C VAL A 438 5.59 -3.33 22.03
N PHE A 439 6.03 -2.92 20.84
CA PHE A 439 5.37 -1.90 20.05
C PHE A 439 4.64 -2.60 18.91
N PHE A 440 3.35 -2.33 18.76
CA PHE A 440 2.53 -2.85 17.67
C PHE A 440 2.20 -1.72 16.72
N ARG A 441 2.33 -1.97 15.42
CA ARG A 441 2.05 -1.01 14.36
C ARG A 441 1.11 -1.60 13.32
N ALA A 442 0.12 -0.79 12.95
CA ALA A 442 -0.77 -1.02 11.82
C ALA A 442 -0.66 0.17 10.85
N SER A 443 -0.21 -0.11 9.63
CA SER A 443 -0.11 0.88 8.54
C SER A 443 -1.25 0.67 7.57
N VAL A 444 -2.02 1.70 7.28
CA VAL A 444 -3.25 1.66 6.47
C VAL A 444 -3.13 2.58 5.27
N ASN A 445 -3.52 2.07 4.10
CA ASN A 445 -3.74 2.83 2.88
C ASN A 445 -5.24 2.76 2.54
N THR A 446 -5.97 3.86 2.75
CA THR A 446 -7.42 3.89 2.54
C THR A 446 -7.81 4.03 1.08
N VAL A 447 -6.89 4.47 0.21
CA VAL A 447 -7.11 4.53 -1.24
C VAL A 447 -7.13 3.11 -1.81
N LYS A 448 -6.18 2.27 -1.37
CA LYS A 448 -6.08 0.86 -1.78
C LYS A 448 -6.91 -0.11 -0.93
N ASN A 449 -7.45 0.36 0.19
CA ASN A 449 -8.12 -0.45 1.20
C ASN A 449 -7.24 -1.59 1.74
N LEU A 450 -5.99 -1.29 2.08
CA LEU A 450 -5.03 -2.28 2.59
C LEU A 450 -4.51 -1.87 3.97
N ALA A 451 -4.34 -2.86 4.84
CA ALA A 451 -3.66 -2.69 6.12
C ALA A 451 -2.54 -3.74 6.31
N TYR A 452 -1.43 -3.29 6.87
CA TYR A 452 -0.21 -4.05 7.11
C TYR A 452 0.16 -3.98 8.58
N PHE A 453 0.74 -5.06 9.10
CA PHE A 453 1.03 -5.20 10.52
C PHE A 453 2.50 -5.49 10.76
N SER A 454 3.06 -4.84 11.78
CA SER A 454 4.45 -5.04 12.20
C SER A 454 4.60 -4.83 13.70
N TYR A 455 5.64 -5.41 14.27
CA TYR A 455 5.98 -5.24 15.69
C TYR A 455 7.42 -4.76 15.86
N SER A 456 7.73 -4.23 17.03
CA SER A 456 9.09 -3.84 17.41
C SER A 456 9.32 -4.07 18.90
N PHE A 457 10.58 -4.27 19.28
CA PHE A 457 11.01 -4.30 20.68
C PHE A 457 11.77 -3.03 21.08
N ASP A 458 12.22 -2.21 20.12
CA ASP A 458 13.07 -1.03 20.34
C ASP A 458 12.42 0.29 19.87
N ASN A 459 11.23 0.23 19.27
CA ASN A 459 10.52 1.33 18.63
C ASN A 459 11.30 2.00 17.47
N ARG A 460 12.27 1.31 16.89
CA ARG A 460 13.10 1.80 15.77
C ARG A 460 13.01 0.86 14.58
N THR A 461 13.18 -0.43 14.84
CA THR A 461 13.15 -1.47 13.81
C THR A 461 11.81 -2.21 13.91
N TYR A 462 11.00 -2.10 12.87
CA TYR A 462 9.69 -2.74 12.78
C TYR A 462 9.76 -3.97 11.87
N ILE A 463 9.39 -5.12 12.41
CA ILE A 463 9.41 -6.41 11.74
C ILE A 463 7.98 -6.73 11.26
N PRO A 464 7.74 -6.86 9.94
CA PRO A 464 6.44 -7.27 9.41
C PRO A 464 6.08 -8.69 9.86
N LEU A 465 4.80 -8.92 10.18
CA LEU A 465 4.31 -10.24 10.60
C LEU A 465 2.92 -10.51 10.00
N GLY A 466 2.72 -11.70 9.42
CA GLY A 466 1.45 -12.10 8.81
C GLY A 466 1.22 -11.59 7.38
N ASP A 467 -0.03 -11.74 6.92
CA ASP A 467 -0.49 -11.33 5.59
C ASP A 467 -1.06 -9.90 5.59
N THR A 468 -1.47 -9.42 4.41
CA THR A 468 -2.13 -8.11 4.26
C THR A 468 -3.63 -8.23 4.49
N LEU A 469 -4.22 -7.31 5.26
CA LEU A 469 -5.68 -7.20 5.38
C LEU A 469 -6.22 -6.38 4.21
N ASN A 470 -7.08 -6.98 3.39
CA ASN A 470 -7.95 -6.25 2.47
C ASN A 470 -9.15 -5.69 3.25
N MET A 471 -9.11 -4.40 3.55
CA MET A 471 -10.14 -3.70 4.29
C MET A 471 -11.44 -3.65 3.50
N GLN A 472 -12.53 -4.06 4.14
CA GLN A 472 -13.88 -4.01 3.55
C GLN A 472 -14.74 -2.97 4.28
N PHE A 473 -15.91 -2.67 3.73
CA PHE A 473 -17.02 -2.02 4.44
C PHE A 473 -18.21 -2.97 4.40
N ASP A 474 -18.38 -3.77 5.45
CA ASP A 474 -19.46 -4.75 5.53
C ASP A 474 -20.68 -4.11 6.22
N LEU A 475 -21.84 -4.23 5.58
CA LEU A 475 -23.10 -3.64 6.08
C LEU A 475 -23.60 -4.28 7.38
N LYS A 476 -23.08 -5.45 7.79
CA LYS A 476 -23.31 -6.01 9.12
C LYS A 476 -22.69 -5.15 10.23
N MET A 477 -21.62 -4.41 9.91
CA MET A 477 -20.97 -3.46 10.81
C MET A 477 -21.43 -2.02 10.53
N PHE A 478 -21.68 -1.67 9.27
CA PHE A 478 -22.16 -0.35 8.81
C PHE A 478 -21.31 0.85 9.25
N THR A 479 -20.02 0.62 9.52
CA THR A 479 -19.06 1.61 10.00
C THR A 479 -17.72 1.37 9.31
N GLY A 480 -16.94 2.43 9.15
CA GLY A 480 -15.58 2.34 8.64
C GLY A 480 -14.65 1.54 9.56
N ASN A 481 -13.53 1.09 9.01
CA ASN A 481 -12.51 0.38 9.79
C ASN A 481 -11.96 1.30 10.89
N ARG A 482 -11.68 0.74 12.07
CA ARG A 482 -11.12 1.48 13.23
C ARG A 482 -9.87 0.83 13.79
N PHE A 483 -8.88 1.64 14.15
CA PHE A 483 -7.79 1.16 15.01
C PHE A 483 -8.36 0.83 16.38
N THR A 484 -7.97 -0.32 16.95
CA THR A 484 -8.56 -0.85 18.17
C THR A 484 -7.50 -1.41 19.10
N LEU A 485 -7.43 -0.88 20.32
CA LEU A 485 -6.66 -1.43 21.42
C LEU A 485 -7.55 -2.40 22.19
N PHE A 486 -7.08 -3.62 22.45
CA PHE A 486 -7.90 -4.63 23.10
C PHE A 486 -7.09 -5.54 24.05
N ASN A 487 -7.82 -6.18 24.97
CA ASN A 487 -7.32 -7.26 25.81
C ASN A 487 -8.50 -8.17 26.23
N TYR A 488 -8.47 -9.45 25.88
CA TYR A 488 -9.47 -10.45 26.31
C TYR A 488 -8.81 -11.77 26.71
N ALA A 489 -9.55 -12.62 27.42
CA ALA A 489 -9.09 -13.95 27.81
C ALA A 489 -9.80 -15.03 26.98
N THR A 490 -9.10 -16.11 26.65
CA THR A 490 -9.67 -17.32 26.03
C THR A 490 -9.89 -18.45 27.04
N LEU A 491 -9.24 -18.38 28.22
CA LEU A 491 -9.34 -19.40 29.27
C LEU A 491 -10.00 -18.87 30.55
N LYS A 492 -9.39 -17.86 31.19
CA LYS A 492 -9.88 -17.28 32.44
C LYS A 492 -9.51 -15.80 32.51
N SER A 493 -10.45 -14.96 32.94
CA SER A 493 -10.23 -13.52 33.11
C SER A 493 -9.36 -13.17 34.32
N GLY A 494 -8.87 -11.94 34.34
CA GLY A 494 -8.14 -11.33 35.46
C GLY A 494 -6.65 -11.05 35.18
N GLY A 495 -6.17 -11.21 33.96
CA GLY A 495 -4.88 -10.67 33.53
C GLY A 495 -5.03 -9.26 32.92
N CYS A 496 -3.92 -8.56 32.73
CA CYS A 496 -3.94 -7.19 32.24
C CYS A 496 -2.75 -6.81 31.35
N VAL A 497 -2.93 -5.76 30.57
CA VAL A 497 -1.88 -5.04 29.86
C VAL A 497 -1.95 -3.56 30.19
N ASP A 498 -0.80 -2.88 30.14
CA ASP A 498 -0.73 -1.42 30.22
C ASP A 498 -0.28 -0.88 28.86
N VAL A 499 -1.08 0.01 28.27
CA VAL A 499 -0.73 0.74 27.04
C VAL A 499 -0.13 2.08 27.47
N ASP A 500 1.13 2.31 27.12
CA ASP A 500 1.89 3.53 27.44
C ASP A 500 1.32 4.72 26.65
N TRP A 501 1.29 4.57 25.33
CA TRP A 501 0.81 5.58 24.40
C TRP A 501 0.27 4.93 23.12
N PHE A 502 -0.53 5.71 22.40
CA PHE A 502 -0.98 5.45 21.04
C PHE A 502 -0.65 6.65 20.16
N HIS A 503 0.12 6.45 19.11
CA HIS A 503 0.49 7.50 18.14
C HIS A 503 -0.04 7.14 16.76
N MET A 504 -0.70 8.09 16.11
CA MET A 504 -1.14 7.95 14.72
C MET A 504 -0.51 9.05 13.87
N ASP A 505 0.31 8.63 12.90
CA ASP A 505 0.89 9.51 11.88
C ASP A 505 0.07 9.46 10.60
N THR A 506 -0.36 10.63 10.13
CA THR A 506 -1.15 10.82 8.90
C THR A 506 -0.40 11.63 7.84
N ARG A 507 0.85 12.06 8.11
CA ARG A 507 1.61 13.02 7.29
C ARG A 507 2.08 12.47 5.95
N LYS A 508 1.98 11.16 5.71
CA LYS A 508 2.38 10.51 4.45
C LYS A 508 1.44 10.81 3.26
N GLY A 509 0.46 11.71 3.40
CA GLY A 509 -0.30 12.25 2.27
C GLY A 509 -1.30 13.32 2.69
N ALA A 510 -0.95 14.60 2.54
CA ALA A 510 -1.96 15.66 2.52
C ALA A 510 -2.88 15.45 1.30
N PRO A 511 -4.18 15.79 1.40
CA PRO A 511 -5.10 15.60 0.29
C PRO A 511 -4.63 16.46 -0.89
N ASN A 512 -4.29 15.81 -2.00
CA ASN A 512 -3.80 16.40 -3.25
C ASN A 512 -2.52 17.26 -3.18
N LEU A 513 -1.67 17.11 -2.16
CA LEU A 513 -0.27 17.55 -2.23
C LEU A 513 0.60 16.38 -2.69
N PHE A 514 1.17 16.50 -3.88
CA PHE A 514 1.95 15.43 -4.48
C PHE A 514 3.42 15.79 -4.57
N LYS A 515 4.32 14.85 -4.26
CA LYS A 515 5.72 14.97 -4.67
C LYS A 515 5.83 14.67 -6.15
N ALA A 516 6.44 15.57 -6.92
CA ALA A 516 6.62 15.41 -8.36
C ALA A 516 7.40 14.13 -8.71
N SER A 517 8.33 13.70 -7.85
CA SER A 517 9.13 12.48 -8.01
C SER A 517 8.36 11.18 -7.78
N SER A 518 7.18 11.26 -7.17
CA SER A 518 6.31 10.12 -6.94
C SER A 518 5.41 9.87 -8.15
N ARG A 519 4.98 8.62 -8.32
CA ARG A 519 3.95 8.27 -9.31
C ARG A 519 2.61 8.89 -8.88
N ILE A 520 2.16 9.92 -9.59
CA ILE A 520 0.91 10.63 -9.33
C ILE A 520 -0.17 10.08 -10.23
N ALA A 521 -1.20 9.46 -9.64
CA ALA A 521 -2.34 8.91 -10.36
C ALA A 521 -3.18 10.05 -10.95
N ALA A 522 -3.53 9.96 -12.24
CA ALA A 522 -4.16 11.05 -12.98
C ALA A 522 -5.59 11.38 -12.49
N GLU A 523 -6.27 10.40 -11.90
CA GLU A 523 -7.60 10.53 -11.30
C GLU A 523 -7.60 11.35 -10.00
N MET A 524 -6.44 11.55 -9.36
CA MET A 524 -6.30 12.29 -8.09
C MET A 524 -6.23 13.81 -8.33
N TYR A 525 -6.98 14.31 -9.31
CA TYR A 525 -6.97 15.71 -9.71
C TYR A 525 -7.70 16.60 -8.70
N ASP A 526 -7.42 17.90 -8.78
CA ASP A 526 -8.11 18.98 -8.05
C ASP A 526 -9.26 19.59 -8.83
N ASP A 527 -9.12 19.66 -10.16
CA ASP A 527 -10.17 20.16 -11.06
C ASP A 527 -10.10 19.47 -12.43
N ILE A 528 -11.23 19.39 -13.13
CA ILE A 528 -11.34 18.70 -14.41
C ILE A 528 -12.43 19.33 -15.29
N TYR A 529 -12.19 19.37 -16.61
CA TYR A 529 -13.16 19.83 -17.59
C TYR A 529 -13.15 18.95 -18.83
N GLY A 530 -14.34 18.58 -19.32
CA GLY A 530 -14.51 17.76 -20.53
C GLY A 530 -14.10 16.28 -20.41
N ALA A 531 -13.19 15.94 -19.49
CA ALA A 531 -12.73 14.59 -19.20
C ALA A 531 -13.49 13.93 -18.02
N ARG A 532 -13.33 12.60 -17.87
CA ARG A 532 -14.06 11.78 -16.88
C ARG A 532 -13.16 10.72 -16.26
N VAL A 533 -13.47 10.28 -15.04
CA VAL A 533 -12.83 9.12 -14.42
C VAL A 533 -13.55 7.84 -14.84
N ALA A 534 -12.80 6.75 -15.03
CA ALA A 534 -13.34 5.41 -15.22
C ALA A 534 -12.42 4.36 -14.55
N PRO A 535 -12.89 3.13 -14.33
CA PRO A 535 -12.04 2.04 -13.86
C PRO A 535 -10.85 1.81 -14.80
N GLY A 536 -9.70 1.48 -14.22
CA GLY A 536 -8.49 1.12 -14.94
C GLY A 536 -8.66 -0.15 -15.77
N LYS A 537 -7.97 -0.23 -16.91
CA LYS A 537 -8.13 -1.34 -17.87
C LYS A 537 -7.04 -2.41 -17.82
N ASP A 538 -5.89 -2.13 -17.22
CA ASP A 538 -4.76 -3.07 -17.22
C ASP A 538 -4.79 -4.09 -16.07
N GLY A 539 -5.70 -3.93 -15.11
CA GLY A 539 -5.82 -4.80 -13.93
C GLY A 539 -4.56 -4.81 -13.05
N SER A 540 -3.64 -3.86 -13.25
CA SER A 540 -2.32 -3.87 -12.60
C SER A 540 -2.41 -3.59 -11.10
N GLU A 541 -3.42 -2.84 -10.66
CA GLU A 541 -3.66 -2.54 -9.26
C GLU A 541 -5.17 -2.64 -8.91
N PRO A 542 -5.55 -3.31 -7.81
CA PRO A 542 -6.93 -3.34 -7.34
C PRO A 542 -7.46 -1.93 -7.06
N GLY A 543 -8.64 -1.60 -7.61
CA GLY A 543 -9.28 -0.30 -7.39
C GLY A 543 -8.67 0.86 -8.19
N GLN A 544 -7.74 0.59 -9.11
CA GLN A 544 -7.16 1.60 -9.98
C GLN A 544 -8.21 2.27 -10.86
N GLN A 545 -8.10 3.59 -11.01
CA GLN A 545 -8.93 4.40 -11.87
C GLN A 545 -8.06 5.25 -12.79
N GLU A 546 -8.67 5.89 -13.77
CA GLU A 546 -7.96 6.63 -14.80
C GLU A 546 -8.80 7.75 -15.38
N VAL A 547 -8.13 8.76 -15.93
CA VAL A 547 -8.81 9.81 -16.70
C VAL A 547 -9.04 9.32 -18.13
N THR A 548 -10.25 9.49 -18.60
CA THR A 548 -10.78 9.09 -19.91
C THR A 548 -11.53 10.25 -20.56
N HIS A 549 -12.10 10.03 -21.76
CA HIS A 549 -12.81 11.08 -22.52
C HIS A 549 -11.91 12.29 -22.79
N LEU A 550 -10.67 12.00 -23.17
CA LEU A 550 -9.63 12.98 -23.45
C LEU A 550 -9.85 13.62 -24.83
N THR A 551 -10.83 14.53 -24.93
CA THR A 551 -11.16 15.24 -26.17
C THR A 551 -10.42 16.58 -26.28
N ALA A 552 -10.33 17.13 -27.48
CA ALA A 552 -9.72 18.44 -27.70
C ALA A 552 -10.36 19.51 -26.78
N GLY A 553 -9.52 20.21 -26.01
CA GLY A 553 -9.95 21.26 -25.07
C GLY A 553 -10.37 20.76 -23.68
N SER A 554 -10.45 19.45 -23.48
CA SER A 554 -10.55 18.88 -22.12
C SER A 554 -9.25 19.09 -21.35
N TRP A 555 -9.33 19.12 -20.02
CA TRP A 555 -8.17 19.25 -19.16
C TRP A 555 -8.36 18.64 -17.77
N VAL A 556 -7.22 18.34 -17.13
CA VAL A 556 -7.10 17.88 -15.75
C VAL A 556 -6.09 18.75 -15.03
N ARG A 557 -6.35 19.14 -13.79
CA ARG A 557 -5.54 20.08 -13.02
C ARG A 557 -5.17 19.54 -11.66
N PHE A 558 -3.93 19.82 -11.25
CA PHE A 558 -3.35 19.57 -9.95
C PHE A 558 -2.85 20.92 -9.39
N ASN A 559 -3.38 21.36 -8.26
CA ASN A 559 -3.08 22.66 -7.67
C ASN A 559 -1.76 22.66 -6.91
N GLN A 560 -1.37 21.51 -6.34
CA GLN A 560 -0.19 21.42 -5.47
C GLN A 560 0.69 20.21 -5.82
N VAL A 561 1.64 20.40 -6.73
CA VAL A 561 2.72 19.45 -6.99
C VAL A 561 4.03 20.05 -6.50
N ASP A 562 4.64 19.44 -5.48
CA ASP A 562 5.94 19.80 -4.93
C ASP A 562 7.05 19.17 -5.77
N PHE A 563 7.73 20.01 -6.55
CA PHE A 563 8.85 19.60 -7.39
C PHE A 563 10.14 19.37 -6.62
N GLU A 564 10.17 19.62 -5.32
CA GLU A 564 11.35 19.44 -4.48
C GLU A 564 12.54 20.24 -5.06
N LYS A 565 13.52 19.54 -5.65
CA LYS A 565 14.71 20.12 -6.29
C LYS A 565 14.53 20.49 -7.77
N GLY A 566 13.45 20.02 -8.41
CA GLY A 566 13.23 20.07 -9.85
C GLY A 566 13.88 18.92 -10.60
N TYR A 567 13.21 18.47 -11.66
CA TYR A 567 13.56 17.26 -12.42
C TYR A 567 13.60 17.56 -13.92
N PRO A 568 14.55 16.97 -14.67
CA PRO A 568 14.74 17.23 -16.09
C PRO A 568 13.78 16.46 -17.01
N TYR A 569 13.05 15.47 -16.51
CA TYR A 569 12.11 14.69 -17.32
C TYR A 569 10.73 14.61 -16.69
N LEU A 570 9.72 14.57 -17.56
CA LEU A 570 8.33 14.25 -17.24
C LEU A 570 7.93 12.97 -17.96
N LEU A 571 7.46 11.99 -17.20
CA LEU A 571 6.93 10.72 -17.69
C LEU A 571 5.40 10.72 -17.54
N LEU A 572 4.68 10.31 -18.59
CA LEU A 572 3.23 10.13 -18.57
C LEU A 572 2.89 8.74 -19.10
N ARG A 573 2.04 8.01 -18.37
CA ARG A 573 1.50 6.73 -18.84
C ARG A 573 0.13 6.93 -19.46
N VAL A 574 0.02 6.61 -20.74
CA VAL A 574 -1.17 6.83 -21.58
C VAL A 574 -1.42 5.64 -22.51
N THR A 575 -2.63 5.52 -23.04
CA THR A 575 -2.89 4.61 -24.18
C THR A 575 -2.43 5.25 -25.50
N PRO A 576 -1.79 4.51 -26.42
CA PRO A 576 -1.19 5.05 -27.65
C PRO A 576 -2.25 5.31 -28.74
N ARG A 577 -3.06 6.35 -28.56
CA ARG A 577 -4.21 6.72 -29.40
C ARG A 577 -3.98 7.96 -30.29
N GLY A 578 -2.75 8.45 -30.38
CA GLY A 578 -2.44 9.70 -31.10
C GLY A 578 -2.91 10.97 -30.38
N GLY A 579 -2.48 12.12 -30.89
CA GLY A 579 -2.75 13.45 -30.31
C GLY A 579 -1.59 14.00 -29.46
N ARG A 580 -1.88 15.04 -28.66
CA ARG A 580 -0.90 15.73 -27.82
C ARG A 580 -1.49 16.08 -26.45
N ILE A 581 -0.65 16.04 -25.43
CA ILE A 581 -0.96 16.56 -24.09
C ILE A 581 -0.05 17.75 -23.85
N ASN A 582 -0.65 18.93 -23.70
CA ASN A 582 0.07 20.13 -23.29
C ASN A 582 0.03 20.25 -21.76
N VAL A 583 1.16 20.54 -21.17
CA VAL A 583 1.34 20.69 -19.73
C VAL A 583 1.65 22.16 -19.46
N TYR A 584 0.89 22.78 -18.57
CA TYR A 584 1.11 24.16 -18.15
C TYR A 584 1.47 24.22 -16.68
N LEU A 585 2.39 25.14 -16.36
CA LEU A 585 2.87 25.42 -15.01
C LEU A 585 2.34 26.79 -14.58
N ASP A 586 1.66 26.86 -13.44
CA ASP A 586 1.13 28.06 -12.75
C ASP A 586 0.24 29.03 -13.55
N SER A 587 0.06 28.82 -14.85
CA SER A 587 -0.75 29.66 -15.74
C SER A 587 -1.54 28.80 -16.70
N ASP A 588 -2.67 29.31 -17.18
CA ASP A 588 -3.44 28.72 -18.29
C ASP A 588 -3.04 29.39 -19.64
N SER A 589 -1.78 29.80 -19.77
CA SER A 589 -1.29 30.61 -20.91
C SER A 589 -1.30 29.83 -22.24
N LEU A 590 -1.04 30.51 -23.37
CA LEU A 590 -0.91 29.87 -24.69
C LEU A 590 0.40 29.08 -24.87
N HIS A 591 1.36 29.21 -23.95
CA HIS A 591 2.70 28.63 -24.09
C HIS A 591 2.88 27.46 -23.10
N PRO A 592 2.79 26.21 -23.55
CA PRO A 592 2.93 25.07 -22.66
C PRO A 592 4.36 24.98 -22.11
N TYR A 593 4.46 24.59 -20.84
CA TYR A 593 5.71 24.21 -20.20
C TYR A 593 6.31 22.95 -20.85
N ALA A 594 5.46 22.01 -21.26
CA ALA A 594 5.84 20.85 -22.06
C ALA A 594 4.71 20.42 -23.00
N THR A 595 5.06 19.91 -24.18
CA THR A 595 4.10 19.26 -25.08
C THR A 595 4.52 17.81 -25.28
N VAL A 596 3.65 16.90 -24.91
CA VAL A 596 3.84 15.45 -24.98
C VAL A 596 3.11 14.93 -26.22
N ALA A 597 3.84 14.38 -27.18
CA ALA A 597 3.23 13.65 -28.29
C ALA A 597 2.76 12.28 -27.78
N VAL A 598 1.47 11.98 -27.96
CA VAL A 598 0.94 10.66 -27.65
C VAL A 598 1.16 9.77 -28.88
N PRO A 599 1.91 8.66 -28.78
CA PRO A 599 2.15 7.80 -29.93
C PRO A 599 0.84 7.16 -30.40
N GLU A 600 0.80 6.80 -31.67
CA GLU A 600 -0.33 6.07 -32.27
C GLU A 600 0.12 4.64 -32.59
N GLN A 601 -0.48 3.65 -31.94
CA GLN A 601 -0.12 2.24 -32.13
C GLN A 601 -1.38 1.36 -32.23
N PRO A 602 -1.36 0.29 -33.06
CA PRO A 602 -2.51 -0.59 -33.24
C PRO A 602 -2.85 -1.45 -32.02
N LEU A 603 -1.91 -1.63 -31.07
CA LEU A 603 -2.11 -2.36 -29.82
C LEU A 603 -2.51 -1.40 -28.69
N LEU A 604 -3.54 -1.75 -27.91
CA LEU A 604 -4.13 -0.90 -26.87
C LEU A 604 -3.42 -0.97 -25.49
N ASN A 605 -2.17 -1.43 -25.45
CA ASN A 605 -1.42 -1.51 -24.21
C ASN A 605 -0.91 -0.12 -23.80
N TYR A 606 -0.86 0.16 -22.50
CA TYR A 606 -0.30 1.42 -22.00
C TYR A 606 1.16 1.57 -22.45
N THR A 607 1.52 2.81 -22.76
CA THR A 607 2.89 3.23 -22.99
C THR A 607 3.23 4.36 -22.05
N THR A 608 4.49 4.43 -21.63
CA THR A 608 5.03 5.55 -20.87
C THR A 608 5.79 6.43 -21.85
N VAL A 609 5.36 7.68 -21.99
CA VAL A 609 6.03 8.69 -22.80
C VAL A 609 6.90 9.53 -21.88
N SER A 610 8.15 9.76 -22.28
CA SER A 610 9.11 10.61 -21.58
C SER A 610 9.38 11.86 -22.41
N VAL A 611 9.32 13.02 -21.78
CA VAL A 611 9.67 14.30 -22.41
C VAL A 611 10.67 15.08 -21.54
N PRO A 612 11.69 15.72 -22.14
CA PRO A 612 12.54 16.65 -21.43
C PRO A 612 11.74 17.89 -21.03
N VAL A 613 11.99 18.39 -19.82
CA VAL A 613 11.37 19.59 -19.27
C VAL A 613 12.42 20.45 -18.56
N LYS A 614 12.17 21.76 -18.44
CA LYS A 614 13.07 22.66 -17.72
C LYS A 614 12.87 22.48 -16.21
N PRO A 615 13.87 22.05 -15.42
CA PRO A 615 13.68 21.87 -13.98
C PRO A 615 13.12 23.13 -13.29
N VAL A 616 12.11 22.94 -12.46
CA VAL A 616 11.47 23.95 -11.59
C VAL A 616 11.40 23.40 -10.18
N ALA A 617 11.53 24.24 -9.16
CA ALA A 617 11.62 23.82 -7.75
C ALA A 617 10.48 24.43 -6.92
N GLY A 618 10.07 23.74 -5.88
CA GLY A 618 8.96 24.15 -5.02
C GLY A 618 7.59 23.72 -5.53
N ARG A 619 6.53 24.27 -4.93
CA ARG A 619 5.15 23.89 -5.22
C ARG A 619 4.60 24.66 -6.41
N HIS A 620 4.03 23.92 -7.35
CA HIS A 620 3.45 24.47 -8.57
C HIS A 620 2.10 23.84 -8.90
N ARG A 621 1.27 24.60 -9.60
CA ARG A 621 0.05 24.09 -10.24
C ARG A 621 0.38 23.53 -11.62
N LEU A 622 -0.13 22.34 -11.91
CA LEU A 622 -0.06 21.69 -13.21
C LEU A 622 -1.44 21.58 -13.86
N THR A 623 -1.53 21.95 -15.13
CA THR A 623 -2.73 21.70 -15.95
C THR A 623 -2.34 20.90 -17.19
N PHE A 624 -2.94 19.73 -17.37
CA PHE A 624 -2.80 18.88 -18.55
C PHE A 624 -4.00 19.13 -19.47
N THR A 625 -3.78 19.74 -20.63
CA THR A 625 -4.83 19.95 -21.65
C THR A 625 -4.62 19.00 -22.83
N PHE A 626 -5.71 18.42 -23.33
CA PHE A 626 -5.66 17.45 -24.43
C PHE A 626 -5.95 18.14 -25.78
N ALA A 627 -5.12 17.87 -26.78
CA ALA A 627 -5.21 18.46 -28.12
C ALA A 627 -5.09 17.39 -29.23
N GLY A 628 -5.94 17.49 -30.25
CA GLY A 628 -6.01 16.55 -31.39
C GLY A 628 -7.30 15.73 -31.41
N GLU A 629 -7.54 15.00 -32.51
CA GLU A 629 -8.66 14.05 -32.64
C GLU A 629 -8.37 12.76 -31.85
N THR A 630 -8.06 12.90 -30.57
CA THR A 630 -7.88 11.75 -29.69
C THR A 630 -9.27 11.11 -29.49
N PRO A 631 -9.47 9.82 -29.81
CA PRO A 631 -10.73 9.15 -29.58
C PRO A 631 -11.11 9.24 -28.10
N SER A 632 -12.41 9.29 -27.78
CA SER A 632 -12.94 9.26 -26.39
C SER A 632 -12.45 8.05 -25.56
N THR A 633 -11.84 7.06 -26.21
CA THR A 633 -11.28 5.85 -25.61
C THR A 633 -9.83 5.97 -25.11
N ALA A 634 -9.14 7.11 -25.33
CA ALA A 634 -7.81 7.33 -24.77
C ALA A 634 -7.84 7.50 -23.25
N ARG A 635 -6.77 7.07 -22.60
CA ARG A 635 -6.67 7.00 -21.13
C ARG A 635 -5.36 7.59 -20.65
N PHE A 636 -5.42 8.39 -19.60
CA PHE A 636 -4.30 8.94 -18.87
C PHE A 636 -4.29 8.32 -17.47
N ASN A 637 -3.21 7.59 -17.17
CA ASN A 637 -3.13 6.70 -16.00
C ASN A 637 -2.35 7.38 -14.86
N TRP A 638 -1.11 7.81 -15.11
CA TRP A 638 -0.31 8.56 -14.13
C TRP A 638 0.77 9.39 -14.80
N PHE A 639 1.37 10.29 -14.03
CA PHE A 639 2.60 10.98 -14.40
C PHE A 639 3.61 11.01 -13.23
N THR A 640 4.87 11.25 -13.54
CA THR A 640 5.93 11.51 -12.56
C THR A 640 7.03 12.35 -13.22
N PHE A 641 7.80 13.05 -12.40
CA PHE A 641 8.99 13.78 -12.80
C PHE A 641 10.24 13.06 -12.27
N THR A 642 11.30 12.98 -13.06
CA THR A 642 12.48 12.17 -12.69
C THR A 642 13.77 12.70 -13.31
N ASP A 643 14.90 12.28 -12.72
CA ASP A 643 16.24 12.54 -13.24
C ASP A 643 16.57 11.67 -14.47
N ASP A 644 15.85 10.56 -14.67
CA ASP A 644 16.12 9.56 -15.73
C ASP A 644 14.98 9.45 -16.76
N SER A 645 15.30 9.48 -18.06
CA SER A 645 14.31 9.56 -19.17
C SER A 645 13.50 8.28 -19.49
N GLN A 646 13.45 7.29 -18.59
CA GLN A 646 13.06 5.89 -18.82
C GLN A 646 13.90 5.14 -19.88
N GLN A 647 14.46 4.02 -19.44
CA GLN A 647 15.30 3.09 -20.18
C GLN A 647 14.44 2.03 -20.90
N THR A 648 14.68 1.77 -22.19
CA THR A 648 14.02 0.69 -22.95
C THR A 648 14.90 -0.55 -23.05
N TYR A 649 14.36 -1.77 -22.92
CA TYR A 649 15.19 -2.99 -22.98
C TYR A 649 15.88 -3.16 -24.35
N THR A 650 17.19 -3.43 -24.34
CA THR A 650 18.02 -3.53 -25.55
C THR A 650 17.75 -4.76 -26.40
N SER A 651 17.37 -5.89 -25.77
CA SER A 651 17.05 -7.16 -26.43
C SER A 651 15.80 -7.81 -25.82
N PRO A 652 14.97 -8.49 -26.63
CA PRO A 652 13.76 -9.17 -26.15
C PRO A 652 14.08 -10.50 -25.42
N PRO A 653 13.14 -11.03 -24.61
CA PRO A 653 13.25 -12.36 -24.03
C PRO A 653 13.35 -13.45 -25.10
N LEU A 654 14.28 -14.39 -24.94
CA LEU A 654 14.42 -15.57 -25.80
C LEU A 654 13.38 -16.65 -25.48
N ILE A 655 13.06 -16.81 -24.20
CA ILE A 655 12.12 -17.81 -23.68
C ILE A 655 11.03 -17.03 -22.94
N SER A 656 9.77 -17.29 -23.27
CA SER A 656 8.65 -16.50 -22.73
C SER A 656 7.49 -17.32 -22.16
N HIS A 657 7.47 -18.64 -22.38
CA HIS A 657 6.39 -19.51 -21.89
C HIS A 657 6.67 -20.08 -20.50
N ILE A 658 7.91 -20.04 -20.03
CA ILE A 658 8.33 -20.32 -18.65
C ILE A 658 9.41 -19.31 -18.20
N TYR A 659 9.66 -19.22 -16.90
CA TYR A 659 10.72 -18.36 -16.36
C TYR A 659 12.05 -19.09 -16.31
N THR A 660 13.10 -18.46 -16.81
CA THR A 660 14.42 -19.06 -16.98
C THR A 660 15.51 -18.10 -16.57
N ALA A 661 16.53 -18.64 -15.92
CA ALA A 661 17.65 -17.90 -15.41
C ALA A 661 18.98 -18.58 -15.72
N ASP A 662 20.06 -17.88 -15.40
CA ASP A 662 21.41 -18.43 -15.35
C ASP A 662 21.78 -19.25 -16.62
N PRO A 663 21.70 -18.64 -17.81
CA PRO A 663 21.81 -19.39 -19.06
C PRO A 663 23.23 -19.89 -19.28
N SER A 664 23.43 -21.21 -19.27
CA SER A 664 24.61 -21.86 -19.85
C SER A 664 24.33 -22.18 -21.33
N ALA A 665 24.93 -21.42 -22.24
CA ALA A 665 24.79 -21.63 -23.69
C ALA A 665 26.01 -22.36 -24.26
N HIS A 666 25.77 -23.30 -25.18
CA HIS A 666 26.81 -24.10 -25.84
C HIS A 666 26.49 -24.34 -27.31
N LEU A 667 27.54 -24.45 -28.14
CA LEU A 667 27.41 -24.88 -29.53
C LEU A 667 27.81 -26.36 -29.65
N PHE A 668 26.82 -27.26 -29.71
CA PHE A 668 27.04 -28.69 -29.89
C PHE A 668 26.49 -29.14 -31.25
N ASN A 669 27.33 -29.86 -32.02
CA ASN A 669 26.97 -30.36 -33.35
C ASN A 669 26.37 -29.28 -34.29
N GLY A 670 26.90 -28.05 -34.22
CA GLY A 670 26.44 -26.93 -35.05
C GLY A 670 25.11 -26.29 -34.61
N LYS A 671 24.54 -26.71 -33.48
CA LYS A 671 23.31 -26.15 -32.92
C LYS A 671 23.54 -25.53 -31.55
N ILE A 672 22.82 -24.46 -31.25
CA ILE A 672 22.91 -23.76 -29.96
C ILE A 672 21.99 -24.48 -28.98
N TYR A 673 22.54 -24.88 -27.84
CA TYR A 673 21.81 -25.43 -26.70
C TYR A 673 21.94 -24.48 -25.52
N ILE A 674 20.86 -24.30 -24.76
CA ILE A 674 20.82 -23.45 -23.57
C ILE A 674 20.31 -24.30 -22.41
N TYR A 675 21.10 -24.32 -21.34
CA TYR A 675 20.86 -25.02 -20.08
C TYR A 675 20.63 -23.96 -18.99
N PRO A 676 19.43 -23.37 -18.89
CA PRO A 676 19.11 -22.43 -17.82
C PRO A 676 18.64 -23.16 -16.55
N SER A 677 18.71 -22.47 -15.43
CA SER A 677 17.87 -22.77 -14.28
C SER A 677 16.40 -22.45 -14.56
N HIS A 678 15.49 -23.26 -14.00
CA HIS A 678 14.04 -23.03 -14.10
C HIS A 678 13.52 -22.31 -12.85
N ASP A 679 13.22 -21.02 -13.00
CA ASP A 679 12.61 -20.20 -11.95
C ASP A 679 11.12 -20.59 -11.77
N THR A 680 10.70 -20.81 -10.53
CA THR A 680 9.30 -21.15 -10.18
C THR A 680 8.73 -20.13 -9.20
N ALA A 681 7.41 -19.92 -9.24
CA ALA A 681 6.74 -19.03 -8.30
C ALA A 681 6.73 -19.66 -6.90
N THR A 682 7.10 -18.87 -5.88
CA THR A 682 7.15 -19.32 -4.49
C THR A 682 6.50 -18.30 -3.54
N GLU A 683 6.03 -18.78 -2.39
CA GLU A 683 5.62 -17.95 -1.25
C GLU A 683 6.79 -17.60 -0.33
N THR A 684 7.98 -18.16 -0.59
CA THR A 684 9.19 -17.92 0.20
C THR A 684 9.62 -16.47 0.04
N LYS A 685 9.72 -15.75 1.17
CA LYS A 685 10.14 -14.34 1.19
C LYS A 685 11.58 -14.19 0.67
N GLU A 686 11.83 -13.09 -0.01
CA GLU A 686 13.16 -12.73 -0.47
C GLU A 686 14.13 -12.60 0.71
N SER A 687 15.34 -13.14 0.55
CA SER A 687 16.40 -13.15 1.55
C SER A 687 17.75 -13.05 0.85
N ASP A 688 18.74 -12.48 1.53
CA ASP A 688 20.12 -12.36 1.03
C ASP A 688 20.77 -13.73 0.74
N ASN A 689 20.25 -14.80 1.36
CA ASN A 689 20.73 -16.16 1.12
C ASN A 689 20.10 -16.83 -0.11
N GLY A 690 19.20 -16.15 -0.82
CA GLY A 690 18.57 -16.67 -2.03
C GLY A 690 17.54 -17.78 -1.79
N ASP A 691 16.97 -17.91 -0.59
CA ASP A 691 16.04 -19.01 -0.24
C ASP A 691 14.77 -19.05 -1.12
N HIS A 692 14.44 -17.92 -1.72
CA HIS A 692 13.32 -17.70 -2.63
C HIS A 692 13.60 -18.16 -4.07
N PHE A 693 14.84 -18.49 -4.44
CA PHE A 693 15.16 -19.14 -5.71
C PHE A 693 14.95 -20.66 -5.58
N GLN A 694 13.69 -21.09 -5.61
CA GLN A 694 13.26 -22.48 -5.45
C GLN A 694 13.21 -23.24 -6.78
N MET A 695 14.35 -23.35 -7.43
CA MET A 695 14.50 -24.10 -8.68
C MET A 695 14.56 -25.60 -8.37
N GLU A 696 13.65 -26.37 -8.95
CA GLU A 696 13.50 -27.82 -8.69
C GLU A 696 13.91 -28.70 -9.87
N ASP A 697 14.14 -28.10 -11.04
CA ASP A 697 14.49 -28.80 -12.27
C ASP A 697 15.24 -27.92 -13.29
N TYR A 698 15.76 -28.56 -14.33
CA TYR A 698 16.31 -27.91 -15.52
C TYR A 698 15.53 -28.30 -16.76
N HIS A 699 15.18 -27.31 -17.57
CA HIS A 699 14.78 -27.50 -18.96
C HIS A 699 16.00 -27.32 -19.88
N VAL A 700 15.99 -27.96 -21.06
CA VAL A 700 17.00 -27.71 -22.09
C VAL A 700 16.35 -27.14 -23.33
N PHE A 701 16.90 -26.05 -23.83
CA PHE A 701 16.43 -25.36 -25.03
C PHE A 701 17.43 -25.51 -26.16
N SER A 702 16.96 -25.40 -27.40
CA SER A 702 17.84 -25.32 -28.56
C SER A 702 17.34 -24.35 -29.62
N MET A 703 18.25 -23.78 -30.40
CA MET A 703 17.94 -22.96 -31.57
C MET A 703 19.01 -23.17 -32.66
N ASP A 704 18.62 -23.02 -33.93
CA ASP A 704 19.55 -23.21 -35.05
C ASP A 704 20.41 -21.96 -35.31
N SER A 705 19.93 -20.77 -34.92
CA SER A 705 20.65 -19.50 -35.03
C SER A 705 20.07 -18.45 -34.07
N ILE A 706 20.85 -17.42 -33.75
CA ILE A 706 20.40 -16.28 -32.94
C ILE A 706 19.23 -15.56 -33.64
N GLY A 707 18.12 -15.38 -32.92
CA GLY A 707 16.89 -14.82 -33.46
C GLY A 707 15.99 -15.83 -34.19
N GLY A 708 16.43 -17.08 -34.32
CA GLY A 708 15.63 -18.19 -34.85
C GLY A 708 14.63 -18.76 -33.83
N LYS A 709 13.84 -19.74 -34.26
CA LYS A 709 12.89 -20.44 -33.39
C LYS A 709 13.61 -21.17 -32.26
N ILE A 710 13.17 -20.95 -31.03
CA ILE A 710 13.58 -21.72 -29.86
C ILE A 710 12.69 -22.95 -29.69
N THR A 711 13.31 -24.08 -29.37
CA THR A 711 12.63 -25.34 -29.04
C THR A 711 12.94 -25.70 -27.60
N ASP A 712 11.91 -25.87 -26.78
CA ASP A 712 11.96 -26.45 -25.44
C ASP A 712 11.91 -27.97 -25.56
N HIS A 713 12.90 -28.68 -25.01
CA HIS A 713 12.96 -30.14 -25.01
C HIS A 713 12.38 -30.76 -23.72
N GLY A 714 11.80 -29.94 -22.86
CA GLY A 714 11.24 -30.34 -21.58
C GLY A 714 12.31 -30.52 -20.51
N ILE A 715 11.90 -31.16 -19.42
CA ILE A 715 12.71 -31.33 -18.23
C ILE A 715 13.82 -32.36 -18.48
N ALA A 716 15.06 -31.93 -18.28
CA ALA A 716 16.26 -32.70 -18.50
C ALA A 716 16.82 -33.35 -17.22
N LEU A 717 16.58 -32.74 -16.04
CA LEU A 717 16.91 -33.29 -14.73
C LEU A 717 16.05 -32.62 -13.65
N ARG A 718 15.61 -33.38 -12.64
CA ARG A 718 14.89 -32.86 -11.46
C ARG A 718 15.65 -33.17 -10.19
N VAL A 719 15.45 -32.36 -9.15
CA VAL A 719 16.13 -32.55 -7.85
C VAL A 719 15.82 -33.92 -7.24
N HIS A 720 14.59 -34.42 -7.42
CA HIS A 720 14.19 -35.73 -6.90
C HIS A 720 14.87 -36.92 -7.60
N ASP A 721 15.47 -36.71 -8.77
CA ASP A 721 16.23 -37.72 -9.49
C ASP A 721 17.70 -37.77 -9.04
N VAL A 722 18.12 -36.90 -8.12
CA VAL A 722 19.48 -36.80 -7.58
C VAL A 722 19.52 -37.37 -6.15
N PRO A 723 20.07 -38.58 -5.92
CA PRO A 723 19.90 -39.31 -4.65
C PRO A 723 20.43 -38.60 -3.38
N TRP A 724 21.41 -37.72 -3.56
CA TRP A 724 22.09 -37.01 -2.48
C TRP A 724 21.56 -35.57 -2.27
N ALA A 725 20.81 -35.01 -3.23
CA ALA A 725 20.35 -33.63 -3.17
C ALA A 725 19.04 -33.49 -2.40
N SER A 726 18.84 -32.34 -1.76
CA SER A 726 17.62 -31.99 -1.03
C SER A 726 16.80 -30.89 -1.70
N LYS A 727 17.44 -29.85 -2.26
CA LYS A 727 16.78 -28.70 -2.90
C LYS A 727 17.76 -27.83 -3.71
N GLN A 728 17.19 -26.87 -4.45
CA GLN A 728 17.87 -25.72 -5.09
C GLN A 728 18.85 -26.12 -6.20
N LEU A 729 18.29 -26.52 -7.34
CA LEU A 729 19.00 -26.73 -8.60
C LEU A 729 19.31 -25.38 -9.28
N TRP A 730 20.31 -24.67 -8.75
CA TRP A 730 20.80 -23.37 -9.25
C TRP A 730 21.69 -23.52 -10.50
N ALA A 731 22.29 -22.43 -10.99
CA ALA A 731 22.94 -22.37 -12.31
C ALA A 731 23.74 -23.63 -12.71
N PRO A 732 23.36 -24.34 -13.80
CA PRO A 732 24.11 -25.50 -14.30
C PRO A 732 25.09 -25.10 -15.41
N ASP A 733 25.96 -26.04 -15.79
CA ASP A 733 26.73 -25.96 -17.04
C ASP A 733 26.90 -27.32 -17.71
N ALA A 734 27.19 -27.34 -19.01
CA ALA A 734 27.26 -28.55 -19.80
C ALA A 734 28.57 -28.70 -20.58
N ALA A 735 29.00 -29.95 -20.80
CA ALA A 735 30.15 -30.26 -21.64
C ALA A 735 29.94 -31.54 -22.44
N PHE A 736 30.61 -31.63 -23.59
CA PHE A 736 30.61 -32.83 -24.42
C PHE A 736 32.00 -33.46 -24.49
N SER A 737 32.10 -34.76 -24.19
CA SER A 737 33.34 -35.52 -24.26
C SER A 737 33.05 -36.98 -24.62
N LYS A 738 33.86 -37.55 -25.54
CA LYS A 738 33.82 -38.97 -25.93
C LYS A 738 32.40 -39.53 -26.19
N GLY A 739 31.56 -38.77 -26.91
CA GLY A 739 30.21 -39.21 -27.28
C GLY A 739 29.20 -39.18 -26.13
N THR A 740 29.47 -38.40 -25.09
CA THR A 740 28.59 -38.25 -23.91
C THR A 740 28.49 -36.76 -23.54
N TYR A 741 27.28 -36.32 -23.24
CA TYR A 741 27.01 -35.00 -22.68
C TYR A 741 26.97 -35.10 -21.16
N TYR A 742 27.61 -34.16 -20.50
CA TYR A 742 27.69 -34.06 -19.06
C TYR A 742 27.04 -32.75 -18.64
N LEU A 743 26.14 -32.82 -17.66
CA LEU A 743 25.52 -31.68 -17.01
C LEU A 743 26.09 -31.58 -15.59
N TYR A 744 26.75 -30.48 -15.29
CA TYR A 744 27.29 -30.15 -13.99
C TYR A 744 26.31 -29.20 -13.32
N PHE A 745 25.93 -29.50 -12.08
CA PHE A 745 24.87 -28.74 -11.42
C PHE A 745 25.12 -28.63 -9.92
N PRO A 746 24.87 -27.49 -9.30
CA PRO A 746 24.90 -27.36 -7.86
C PRO A 746 23.56 -27.80 -7.25
N ALA A 747 23.63 -28.40 -6.07
CA ALA A 747 22.45 -28.62 -5.22
C ALA A 747 22.87 -28.66 -3.75
N LYS A 748 21.95 -28.34 -2.84
CA LYS A 748 22.18 -28.60 -1.42
C LYS A 748 22.06 -30.09 -1.13
N ASP A 749 23.02 -30.63 -0.40
CA ASP A 749 22.93 -31.98 0.17
C ASP A 749 21.91 -32.02 1.32
N LYS A 750 21.82 -33.16 2.01
CA LYS A 750 20.85 -33.37 3.10
C LYS A 750 21.19 -32.57 4.36
N GLU A 751 22.44 -32.12 4.46
CA GLU A 751 22.97 -31.27 5.52
C GLU A 751 22.82 -29.78 5.18
N GLY A 752 22.29 -29.45 4.00
CA GLY A 752 22.06 -28.07 3.55
C GLY A 752 23.31 -27.39 2.98
N VAL A 753 24.34 -28.14 2.65
CA VAL A 753 25.61 -27.66 2.08
C VAL A 753 25.61 -27.85 0.56
N PHE A 754 25.96 -26.81 -0.18
CA PHE A 754 26.07 -26.91 -1.64
C PHE A 754 27.22 -27.82 -2.07
N LYS A 755 26.91 -28.75 -2.96
CA LYS A 755 27.83 -29.64 -3.67
C LYS A 755 27.57 -29.55 -5.17
N ILE A 756 28.56 -29.92 -5.97
CA ILE A 756 28.41 -30.01 -7.44
C ILE A 756 28.21 -31.47 -7.83
N GLY A 757 27.07 -31.74 -8.48
CA GLY A 757 26.76 -32.99 -9.13
C GLY A 757 27.23 -33.05 -10.57
N VAL A 758 27.29 -34.27 -11.09
CA VAL A 758 27.44 -34.54 -12.52
C VAL A 758 26.36 -35.52 -12.94
N ALA A 759 25.69 -35.23 -14.06
CA ALA A 759 24.74 -36.12 -14.71
C ALA A 759 25.15 -36.33 -16.16
N SER A 760 24.81 -37.47 -16.74
CA SER A 760 25.24 -37.81 -18.11
C SER A 760 24.08 -38.23 -19.01
N SER A 761 24.21 -37.91 -20.30
CA SER A 761 23.27 -38.33 -21.35
C SER A 761 23.97 -38.59 -22.67
N LYS A 762 23.33 -39.39 -23.54
CA LYS A 762 23.75 -39.55 -24.94
C LYS A 762 23.19 -38.48 -25.87
N GLN A 763 22.24 -37.68 -25.39
CA GLN A 763 21.63 -36.59 -26.13
C GLN A 763 21.94 -35.26 -25.44
N PRO A 764 22.17 -34.16 -26.19
CA PRO A 764 22.41 -32.85 -25.60
C PRO A 764 21.19 -32.33 -24.82
N THR A 765 20.01 -32.85 -25.11
CA THR A 765 18.72 -32.46 -24.52
C THR A 765 18.34 -33.25 -23.28
N GLY A 766 19.13 -34.26 -22.91
CA GLY A 766 18.76 -35.20 -21.85
C GLY A 766 17.73 -36.26 -22.30
N PRO A 767 17.00 -36.87 -21.35
CA PRO A 767 17.17 -36.70 -19.91
C PRO A 767 18.58 -37.10 -19.46
N PHE A 768 19.08 -36.44 -18.42
CA PHE A 768 20.37 -36.73 -17.81
C PHE A 768 20.19 -37.63 -16.60
N VAL A 769 21.11 -38.58 -16.43
CA VAL A 769 21.15 -39.47 -15.27
C VAL A 769 22.24 -38.99 -14.32
N ALA A 770 21.84 -38.56 -13.12
CA ALA A 770 22.76 -38.08 -12.09
C ALA A 770 23.55 -39.22 -11.45
N GLU A 771 24.82 -38.93 -11.11
CA GLU A 771 25.61 -39.81 -10.26
C GLU A 771 25.02 -39.90 -8.85
N LYS A 772 25.24 -41.05 -8.20
CA LYS A 772 24.68 -41.34 -6.87
C LYS A 772 25.25 -40.48 -5.75
N GLU A 773 26.45 -39.97 -5.95
CA GLU A 773 27.18 -39.12 -5.00
C GLU A 773 27.57 -37.80 -5.71
N PRO A 774 27.69 -36.69 -4.96
CA PRO A 774 28.25 -35.48 -5.53
C PRO A 774 29.71 -35.67 -5.92
N MET A 775 30.22 -34.81 -6.81
CA MET A 775 31.62 -34.84 -7.21
C MET A 775 32.52 -34.62 -5.99
N ALA A 776 33.36 -35.60 -5.68
CA ALA A 776 34.22 -35.57 -4.50
C ALA A 776 35.15 -34.34 -4.53
N GLY A 777 35.22 -33.62 -3.41
CA GLY A 777 36.02 -32.40 -3.28
C GLY A 777 35.38 -31.12 -3.85
N SER A 778 34.19 -31.22 -4.46
CA SER A 778 33.42 -30.05 -4.90
C SER A 778 32.56 -29.45 -3.79
N TYR A 779 32.22 -28.18 -3.96
CA TYR A 779 31.38 -27.41 -3.04
C TYR A 779 30.93 -26.11 -3.70
N SER A 780 30.01 -25.37 -3.06
CA SER A 780 29.48 -24.10 -3.57
C SER A 780 28.72 -24.26 -4.90
N ILE A 781 28.55 -23.19 -5.66
CA ILE A 781 27.59 -23.07 -6.77
C ILE A 781 28.25 -22.63 -8.08
N ASP A 782 27.43 -22.52 -9.12
CA ASP A 782 27.75 -21.96 -10.44
C ASP A 782 28.96 -22.61 -11.12
N PRO A 783 28.92 -23.93 -11.39
CA PRO A 783 29.94 -24.60 -12.18
C PRO A 783 30.02 -24.00 -13.59
N CYS A 784 31.24 -23.87 -14.11
CA CYS A 784 31.54 -23.67 -15.53
C CYS A 784 32.62 -24.66 -15.97
N VAL A 785 32.37 -25.38 -17.05
CA VAL A 785 33.23 -26.41 -17.61
C VAL A 785 33.83 -25.93 -18.92
N PHE A 786 35.11 -25.63 -18.87
CA PHE A 786 35.88 -25.17 -20.02
C PHE A 786 36.71 -26.31 -20.58
N ARG A 787 36.66 -26.50 -21.90
CA ARG A 787 37.56 -27.38 -22.64
C ARG A 787 38.67 -26.54 -23.26
N ASP A 788 39.92 -26.84 -22.92
CA ASP A 788 41.08 -26.16 -23.49
C ASP A 788 41.52 -26.83 -24.81
N ASP A 789 42.42 -26.16 -25.53
CA ASP A 789 42.91 -26.58 -26.85
C ASP A 789 43.68 -27.91 -26.80
N ASP A 790 44.26 -28.26 -25.65
CA ASP A 790 44.94 -29.54 -25.41
C ASP A 790 43.96 -30.71 -25.16
N GLY A 791 42.66 -30.43 -25.10
CA GLY A 791 41.60 -31.40 -24.80
C GLY A 791 41.36 -31.65 -23.31
N SER A 792 42.09 -30.98 -22.41
CA SER A 792 41.83 -30.99 -20.97
C SER A 792 40.54 -30.23 -20.64
N PHE A 793 39.87 -30.63 -19.57
CA PHE A 793 38.68 -29.95 -19.06
C PHE A 793 38.95 -29.37 -17.68
N TYR A 794 38.41 -28.18 -17.42
CA TYR A 794 38.56 -27.45 -16.16
C TYR A 794 37.19 -27.03 -15.65
N LEU A 795 36.94 -27.27 -14.37
CA LEU A 795 35.74 -26.87 -13.65
C LEU A 795 36.04 -25.62 -12.82
N TYR A 796 35.38 -24.52 -13.14
CA TYR A 796 35.39 -23.27 -12.40
C TYR A 796 34.12 -23.19 -11.57
N PHE A 797 34.17 -22.69 -10.35
CA PHE A 797 32.97 -22.57 -9.52
C PHE A 797 33.17 -21.63 -8.33
N GLY A 798 32.07 -21.27 -7.69
CA GLY A 798 32.04 -20.51 -6.45
C GLY A 798 30.93 -19.46 -6.43
N GLY A 799 30.29 -19.29 -5.29
CA GLY A 799 29.38 -18.19 -5.01
C GLY A 799 29.36 -17.87 -3.52
N ILE A 800 29.38 -16.60 -3.13
CA ILE A 800 29.28 -16.23 -1.71
C ILE A 800 27.81 -16.08 -1.26
N TRP A 801 27.59 -15.79 0.02
CA TRP A 801 26.25 -15.64 0.61
C TRP A 801 25.47 -16.96 0.51
N GLY A 802 24.39 -16.98 -0.28
CA GLY A 802 23.61 -18.19 -0.57
C GLY A 802 24.45 -19.31 -1.15
N GLY A 803 25.48 -18.99 -1.95
CA GLY A 803 26.39 -19.97 -2.55
C GLY A 803 27.42 -20.58 -1.59
N GLN A 804 27.48 -20.09 -0.35
CA GLN A 804 28.25 -20.63 0.77
C GLN A 804 29.78 -20.61 0.65
N LEU A 805 30.39 -20.01 -0.37
CA LEU A 805 31.86 -20.03 -0.55
C LEU A 805 32.63 -19.40 0.62
N GLN A 806 32.02 -18.45 1.36
CA GLN A 806 32.57 -17.88 2.60
C GLN A 806 32.82 -18.91 3.70
N HIS A 807 32.11 -20.04 3.66
CA HIS A 807 32.28 -21.14 4.61
C HIS A 807 33.42 -22.08 4.23
N TRP A 808 34.14 -21.82 3.13
CA TRP A 808 35.19 -22.69 2.64
C TRP A 808 36.54 -21.99 2.59
N ASP A 809 37.47 -22.42 3.43
CA ASP A 809 38.86 -21.98 3.43
C ASP A 809 39.81 -23.17 3.24
N ASN A 810 40.75 -23.06 2.29
CA ASN A 810 41.65 -24.16 1.90
C ASN A 810 40.94 -25.51 1.71
N ASN A 811 39.79 -25.51 1.02
CA ASN A 811 38.94 -26.69 0.76
C ASN A 811 38.36 -27.36 2.04
N ARG A 812 38.27 -26.63 3.16
CA ARG A 812 37.66 -27.10 4.42
C ARG A 812 36.43 -26.26 4.78
N TYR A 813 35.37 -26.94 5.21
CA TYR A 813 34.10 -26.32 5.58
C TYR A 813 34.09 -25.86 7.04
N ASP A 814 33.65 -24.64 7.28
CA ASP A 814 33.34 -24.07 8.59
C ASP A 814 31.97 -23.38 8.55
N ALA A 815 30.97 -24.02 9.16
CA ALA A 815 29.61 -23.51 9.22
C ALA A 815 29.48 -22.17 9.99
N THR A 816 30.47 -21.83 10.83
CA THR A 816 30.47 -20.59 11.63
C THR A 816 31.16 -19.42 10.93
N ALA A 817 31.90 -19.68 9.85
CA ALA A 817 32.57 -18.64 9.10
C ALA A 817 31.54 -17.65 8.50
N THR A 818 31.94 -16.39 8.43
CA THR A 818 31.13 -15.30 7.89
C THR A 818 31.88 -14.64 6.74
N LEU A 819 31.26 -13.66 6.09
CA LEU A 819 31.93 -12.89 5.05
C LEU A 819 33.19 -12.20 5.60
N ARG A 820 34.15 -11.97 4.71
CA ARG A 820 35.39 -11.26 5.03
C ARG A 820 35.07 -9.84 5.50
N LYS A 821 35.96 -9.25 6.29
CA LYS A 821 35.82 -7.83 6.65
C LYS A 821 36.14 -6.96 5.45
N LYS A 822 35.58 -5.76 5.40
CA LYS A 822 35.73 -4.78 4.30
C LYS A 822 37.17 -4.59 3.82
N ASN A 823 38.14 -4.60 4.73
CA ASN A 823 39.56 -4.36 4.46
C ASN A 823 40.40 -5.64 4.28
N GLU A 824 39.78 -6.82 4.30
CA GLU A 824 40.41 -8.10 4.00
C GLU A 824 40.31 -8.40 2.50
N VAL A 825 41.19 -9.27 2.00
CA VAL A 825 41.13 -9.76 0.62
C VAL A 825 39.79 -10.47 0.41
N ALA A 826 39.12 -10.13 -0.70
CA ALA A 826 37.83 -10.71 -1.04
C ALA A 826 37.92 -12.24 -1.21
N ILE A 827 36.80 -12.92 -0.99
CA ILE A 827 36.71 -14.36 -1.27
C ILE A 827 36.86 -14.58 -2.78
N LEU A 828 37.76 -15.50 -3.15
CA LEU A 828 38.15 -15.76 -4.53
C LEU A 828 37.48 -17.04 -5.07
N PRO A 829 37.31 -17.19 -6.40
CA PRO A 829 36.71 -18.38 -7.00
C PRO A 829 37.65 -19.61 -6.97
N ARG A 830 37.12 -20.76 -7.41
CA ARG A 830 37.85 -22.03 -7.48
C ARG A 830 37.97 -22.54 -8.92
N VAL A 831 39.07 -23.23 -9.20
CA VAL A 831 39.29 -24.01 -10.43
C VAL A 831 39.88 -25.37 -10.09
N ALA A 832 39.43 -26.41 -10.77
CA ALA A 832 40.03 -27.74 -10.71
C ALA A 832 40.08 -28.36 -12.10
N LYS A 833 41.14 -29.13 -12.38
CA LYS A 833 41.18 -29.94 -13.60
C LYS A 833 40.29 -31.16 -13.41
N LEU A 834 39.44 -31.46 -14.40
CA LEU A 834 38.61 -32.65 -14.41
C LEU A 834 39.43 -33.87 -14.84
N ALA A 835 39.19 -35.00 -14.18
CA ALA A 835 39.77 -36.27 -14.57
C ALA A 835 39.22 -36.72 -15.94
N PRO A 836 39.92 -37.64 -16.64
CA PRO A 836 39.49 -38.11 -17.97
C PRO A 836 38.12 -38.80 -18.04
N ASP A 837 37.51 -39.13 -16.89
CA ASP A 837 36.17 -39.70 -16.75
C ASP A 837 35.05 -38.65 -16.79
N MET A 838 35.40 -37.35 -16.71
CA MET A 838 34.51 -36.18 -16.61
C MET A 838 33.63 -36.13 -15.35
N LYS A 839 33.80 -37.06 -14.41
CA LYS A 839 32.96 -37.23 -13.22
C LYS A 839 33.70 -36.96 -11.92
N SER A 840 35.03 -36.94 -11.95
CA SER A 840 35.88 -36.66 -10.79
C SER A 840 36.88 -35.53 -11.05
N LEU A 841 37.40 -34.94 -9.98
CA LEU A 841 38.47 -33.95 -10.05
C LEU A 841 39.83 -34.65 -10.06
N GLU A 842 40.73 -34.25 -10.96
CA GLU A 842 42.11 -34.76 -11.03
C GLU A 842 42.98 -34.21 -9.87
N SER A 843 42.60 -33.05 -9.34
CA SER A 843 43.31 -32.37 -8.25
C SER A 843 42.33 -31.62 -7.34
N ALA A 844 42.76 -31.33 -6.12
CA ALA A 844 41.98 -30.49 -5.21
C ALA A 844 41.75 -29.10 -5.83
N PRO A 845 40.59 -28.47 -5.59
CA PRO A 845 40.32 -27.14 -6.12
C PRO A 845 41.38 -26.12 -5.69
N LEU A 846 41.85 -25.35 -6.66
CA LEU A 846 42.80 -24.25 -6.51
C LEU A 846 42.06 -22.91 -6.47
N THR A 847 42.61 -21.96 -5.74
CA THR A 847 42.06 -20.60 -5.68
C THR A 847 42.51 -19.78 -6.88
N ILE A 848 41.56 -19.17 -7.59
CA ILE A 848 41.84 -18.29 -8.72
C ILE A 848 42.17 -16.89 -8.19
N LYS A 849 43.34 -16.37 -8.55
CA LYS A 849 43.73 -14.99 -8.21
C LYS A 849 43.21 -14.01 -9.26
N ILE A 850 42.43 -13.04 -8.81
CA ILE A 850 41.95 -11.92 -9.64
C ILE A 850 42.63 -10.64 -9.15
N THR A 851 43.40 -10.01 -10.02
CA THR A 851 44.26 -8.86 -9.66
C THR A 851 43.93 -7.61 -10.45
N ASP A 852 44.35 -6.46 -9.95
CA ASP A 852 44.52 -5.25 -10.77
C ASP A 852 45.81 -5.33 -11.62
N SER A 853 46.09 -4.28 -12.40
CA SER A 853 47.26 -4.20 -13.28
C SER A 853 48.61 -4.19 -12.55
N THR A 854 48.61 -4.00 -11.22
CA THR A 854 49.82 -4.05 -10.38
C THR A 854 50.04 -5.42 -9.74
N GLY A 855 49.10 -6.36 -9.91
CA GLY A 855 49.12 -7.68 -9.28
C GLY A 855 48.48 -7.71 -7.89
N ARG A 856 47.82 -6.65 -7.45
CA ARG A 856 47.12 -6.57 -6.16
C ARG A 856 45.74 -7.24 -6.24
N LEU A 857 45.39 -8.04 -5.23
CA LEU A 857 44.06 -8.64 -5.08
C LEU A 857 43.05 -7.60 -4.56
N TYR A 858 41.80 -7.73 -4.99
CA TYR A 858 40.71 -6.87 -4.53
C TYR A 858 40.29 -7.18 -3.09
N LEU A 859 39.93 -6.14 -2.35
CA LEU A 859 39.38 -6.23 -1.00
C LEU A 859 37.87 -6.49 -1.03
N GLU A 860 37.32 -7.02 0.06
CA GLU A 860 35.89 -7.34 0.19
C GLU A 860 34.99 -6.11 -0.02
N GLN A 861 35.46 -4.89 0.27
CA GLN A 861 34.69 -3.67 0.01
C GLN A 861 34.66 -3.20 -1.46
N GLU A 862 35.54 -3.74 -2.31
CA GLU A 862 35.63 -3.36 -3.73
C GLU A 862 34.57 -4.12 -4.55
N ASN A 863 33.29 -3.91 -4.19
CA ASN A 863 32.10 -4.60 -4.70
C ASN A 863 31.91 -4.50 -6.23
N ASP A 864 32.50 -3.51 -6.88
CA ASP A 864 32.46 -3.33 -8.33
C ASP A 864 33.47 -4.21 -9.10
N LYS A 865 34.36 -4.90 -8.37
CA LYS A 865 35.46 -5.69 -8.94
C LYS A 865 35.62 -7.06 -8.30
N ARG A 866 35.26 -7.25 -7.03
CA ARG A 866 35.41 -8.55 -6.35
C ARG A 866 34.50 -9.62 -6.96
N PHE A 867 34.92 -10.86 -6.82
CA PHE A 867 34.11 -12.01 -7.21
C PHE A 867 32.89 -12.16 -6.29
N PHE A 868 31.73 -12.44 -6.87
CA PHE A 868 30.53 -12.81 -6.14
C PHE A 868 30.05 -14.21 -6.52
N GLU A 869 29.75 -14.45 -7.80
CA GLU A 869 29.25 -15.72 -8.36
C GLU A 869 29.37 -15.76 -9.92
N ALA A 870 28.70 -16.71 -10.58
CA ALA A 870 28.52 -16.79 -12.03
C ALA A 870 29.83 -16.89 -12.84
N ALA A 871 30.72 -17.79 -12.43
CA ALA A 871 31.99 -18.00 -13.13
C ALA A 871 31.75 -18.47 -14.58
N TRP A 872 32.42 -17.83 -15.54
CA TRP A 872 32.43 -18.27 -16.93
C TRP A 872 33.82 -18.10 -17.56
N MET A 873 34.26 -19.11 -18.30
CA MET A 873 35.57 -19.15 -18.95
C MET A 873 35.44 -19.38 -20.45
N HIS A 874 36.13 -18.56 -21.24
CA HIS A 874 36.33 -18.79 -22.68
C HIS A 874 37.70 -18.31 -23.14
N LYS A 875 38.12 -18.75 -24.34
CA LYS A 875 39.41 -18.38 -24.93
C LYS A 875 39.20 -17.43 -26.10
N TYR A 876 40.01 -16.37 -26.18
CA TYR A 876 40.02 -15.45 -27.32
C TYR A 876 41.45 -15.04 -27.63
N ASN A 877 41.88 -15.19 -28.89
CA ASN A 877 43.25 -14.91 -29.37
C ASN A 877 44.36 -15.50 -28.48
N GLY A 878 44.19 -16.76 -28.04
CA GLY A 878 45.17 -17.49 -27.24
C GLY A 878 45.22 -17.12 -25.76
N LYS A 879 44.38 -16.18 -25.30
CA LYS A 879 44.27 -15.77 -23.89
C LYS A 879 42.99 -16.31 -23.25
N TYR A 880 43.00 -16.46 -21.93
CA TYR A 880 41.88 -16.96 -21.13
C TYR A 880 41.11 -15.79 -20.53
N TYR A 881 39.80 -15.74 -20.77
CA TYR A 881 38.89 -14.70 -20.30
C TYR A 881 38.01 -15.28 -19.20
N PHE A 882 38.29 -14.89 -17.96
CA PHE A 882 37.49 -15.25 -16.80
C PHE A 882 36.48 -14.13 -16.52
N SER A 883 35.19 -14.44 -16.61
CA SER A 883 34.10 -13.48 -16.37
C SER A 883 33.20 -13.95 -15.25
N TYR A 884 32.61 -13.01 -14.52
CA TYR A 884 31.86 -13.27 -13.30
C TYR A 884 30.91 -12.13 -12.94
N SER A 885 29.94 -12.43 -12.08
CA SER A 885 29.04 -11.43 -11.50
C SER A 885 29.65 -10.81 -10.24
N THR A 886 29.34 -9.54 -10.03
CA THR A 886 29.82 -8.74 -8.89
C THR A 886 28.84 -8.68 -7.73
N GLY A 887 27.66 -9.32 -7.83
CA GLY A 887 26.65 -9.29 -6.78
C GLY A 887 26.14 -7.88 -6.57
N ASP A 888 26.50 -7.21 -5.48
CA ASP A 888 25.99 -5.90 -5.03
C ASP A 888 25.90 -4.79 -6.11
N THR A 889 26.75 -4.83 -7.15
CA THR A 889 26.70 -3.85 -8.26
C THR A 889 26.01 -4.36 -9.51
N HIS A 890 25.61 -5.63 -9.55
CA HIS A 890 24.89 -6.34 -10.61
C HIS A 890 25.57 -6.29 -11.98
N ASN A 891 26.88 -6.02 -12.04
CA ASN A 891 27.66 -6.04 -13.26
C ASN A 891 28.17 -7.45 -13.56
N ILE A 892 28.22 -7.79 -14.85
CA ILE A 892 29.13 -8.84 -15.34
C ILE A 892 30.45 -8.19 -15.70
N VAL A 893 31.53 -8.65 -15.08
CA VAL A 893 32.89 -8.16 -15.30
C VAL A 893 33.80 -9.27 -15.81
N TYR A 894 35.02 -8.93 -16.22
CA TYR A 894 35.98 -9.91 -16.71
C TYR A 894 37.43 -9.55 -16.43
N ALA A 895 38.26 -10.58 -16.43
CA ALA A 895 39.71 -10.55 -16.23
C ALA A 895 40.40 -11.49 -17.23
N ILE A 896 41.63 -11.15 -17.64
CA ILE A 896 42.39 -11.90 -18.66
C ILE A 896 43.64 -12.53 -18.04
N GLY A 897 43.96 -13.77 -18.44
CA GLY A 897 45.16 -14.49 -18.02
C GLY A 897 45.78 -15.34 -19.13
N ASP A 898 46.95 -15.90 -18.83
CA ASP A 898 47.77 -16.71 -19.76
C ASP A 898 47.64 -18.22 -19.53
N SER A 899 46.89 -18.62 -18.51
CA SER A 899 46.71 -20.00 -18.08
C SER A 899 45.26 -20.21 -17.65
N PRO A 900 44.70 -21.43 -17.78
CA PRO A 900 43.40 -21.75 -17.19
C PRO A 900 43.37 -21.57 -15.66
N TYR A 901 44.53 -21.53 -14.99
CA TYR A 901 44.63 -21.33 -13.55
C TYR A 901 44.80 -19.85 -13.13
N GLY A 902 45.00 -18.93 -14.07
CA GLY A 902 45.34 -17.55 -13.79
C GLY A 902 46.82 -17.34 -13.38
N PRO A 903 47.16 -16.23 -12.70
CA PRO A 903 46.26 -15.18 -12.25
C PRO A 903 45.56 -14.46 -13.41
N PHE A 904 44.39 -13.89 -13.14
CA PHE A 904 43.63 -13.10 -14.11
C PHE A 904 43.65 -11.62 -13.73
N THR A 905 44.04 -10.77 -14.66
CA THR A 905 44.06 -9.31 -14.48
C THR A 905 42.75 -8.70 -14.95
N TYR A 906 42.01 -8.04 -14.06
CA TYR A 906 40.73 -7.38 -14.35
C TYR A 906 40.83 -6.37 -15.51
N GLN A 907 39.84 -6.38 -16.40
CA GLN A 907 39.82 -5.52 -17.60
C GLN A 907 38.59 -4.62 -17.71
N GLY A 908 37.47 -4.92 -17.03
CA GLY A 908 36.30 -4.03 -17.03
C GLY A 908 34.96 -4.75 -16.96
N VAL A 909 33.90 -4.01 -17.32
CA VAL A 909 32.51 -4.45 -17.32
C VAL A 909 32.11 -4.95 -18.71
N ILE A 910 31.63 -6.19 -18.81
CA ILE A 910 30.98 -6.73 -20.00
C ILE A 910 29.53 -6.23 -20.08
N LEU A 911 28.76 -6.35 -19.00
CA LEU A 911 27.33 -6.01 -18.98
C LEU A 911 27.01 -5.18 -17.74
N LYS A 912 26.44 -3.99 -17.96
CA LYS A 912 25.87 -3.12 -16.92
C LYS A 912 24.66 -3.78 -16.23
N PRO A 913 24.17 -3.23 -15.10
CA PRO A 913 23.04 -3.79 -14.38
C PRO A 913 21.82 -4.01 -15.27
N VAL A 914 21.11 -5.10 -14.99
CA VAL A 914 19.88 -5.52 -15.69
C VAL A 914 18.66 -5.26 -14.81
N GLY A 915 17.45 -5.48 -15.33
CA GLY A 915 16.26 -5.49 -14.50
C GLY A 915 16.24 -6.72 -13.59
N GLY A 916 16.18 -6.54 -12.26
CA GLY A 916 16.28 -7.62 -11.27
C GLY A 916 17.46 -7.44 -10.33
N TRP A 917 17.56 -8.29 -9.29
CA TRP A 917 18.69 -8.29 -8.35
C TRP A 917 19.90 -9.03 -8.94
N THR A 918 19.74 -10.26 -9.43
CA THR A 918 20.88 -11.06 -9.90
C THR A 918 21.20 -10.83 -11.38
N ASN A 919 22.45 -11.13 -11.75
CA ASN A 919 22.92 -11.16 -13.12
C ASN A 919 23.89 -12.35 -13.28
N HIS A 920 23.68 -13.16 -14.32
CA HIS A 920 24.48 -14.36 -14.65
C HIS A 920 24.52 -14.52 -16.17
N HIS A 921 25.60 -15.08 -16.69
CA HIS A 921 25.83 -15.12 -18.12
C HIS A 921 26.55 -16.37 -18.62
N SER A 922 26.56 -16.52 -19.95
CA SER A 922 27.51 -17.34 -20.69
C SER A 922 27.89 -16.66 -22.00
N ILE A 923 29.08 -16.98 -22.51
CA ILE A 923 29.64 -16.39 -23.73
C ILE A 923 30.04 -17.51 -24.69
N ILE A 924 29.49 -17.49 -25.89
CA ILE A 924 29.83 -18.44 -26.95
C ILE A 924 30.20 -17.75 -28.26
N GLN A 925 31.02 -18.44 -29.04
CA GLN A 925 31.34 -18.06 -30.41
C GLN A 925 30.45 -18.84 -31.39
N ILE A 926 29.84 -18.12 -32.34
CA ILE A 926 29.08 -18.70 -33.45
C ILE A 926 29.63 -18.11 -34.74
N GLY A 927 30.35 -18.92 -35.51
CA GLY A 927 31.11 -18.44 -36.67
C GLY A 927 32.16 -17.41 -36.25
N HIS A 928 32.11 -16.21 -36.83
CA HIS A 928 33.02 -15.10 -36.51
C HIS A 928 32.47 -14.13 -35.44
N LYS A 929 31.27 -14.38 -34.91
CA LYS A 929 30.61 -13.50 -33.93
C LYS A 929 30.60 -14.13 -32.55
N TRP A 930 30.59 -13.26 -31.54
CA TRP A 930 30.49 -13.62 -30.14
C TRP A 930 29.15 -13.14 -29.59
N TYR A 931 28.58 -13.92 -28.67
CA TYR A 931 27.28 -13.62 -28.08
C TYR A 931 27.33 -13.79 -26.58
N LEU A 932 26.70 -12.86 -25.87
CA LEU A 932 26.45 -12.89 -24.45
C LEU A 932 25.01 -13.34 -24.21
N PHE A 933 24.82 -14.49 -23.58
CA PHE A 933 23.55 -14.90 -23.02
C PHE A 933 23.49 -14.43 -21.58
N TYR A 934 22.36 -13.86 -21.18
CA TYR A 934 22.13 -13.32 -19.84
C TYR A 934 20.64 -13.41 -19.49
N HIS A 935 20.23 -12.97 -18.31
CA HIS A 935 18.82 -12.91 -17.94
C HIS A 935 18.43 -11.55 -17.38
N ASP A 936 17.13 -11.24 -17.36
CA ASP A 936 16.56 -10.13 -16.60
C ASP A 936 15.09 -10.41 -16.21
N THR A 937 14.40 -9.41 -15.68
CA THR A 937 13.01 -9.52 -15.22
C THR A 937 11.99 -8.87 -16.16
N GLN A 938 12.29 -8.67 -17.45
CA GLN A 938 11.37 -7.99 -18.37
C GLN A 938 9.95 -8.59 -18.37
N LEU A 939 9.82 -9.92 -18.29
CA LEU A 939 8.50 -10.57 -18.36
C LEU A 939 7.69 -10.44 -17.06
N SER A 940 8.34 -10.41 -15.89
CA SER A 940 7.65 -10.53 -14.59
C SER A 940 7.76 -9.30 -13.69
N GLY A 941 8.84 -8.52 -13.82
CA GLY A 941 9.26 -7.50 -12.87
C GLY A 941 9.70 -8.02 -11.49
N LYS A 942 9.83 -9.35 -11.31
CA LYS A 942 10.16 -10.00 -10.03
C LYS A 942 11.51 -10.69 -10.08
N THR A 943 12.34 -10.51 -9.05
CA THR A 943 13.74 -10.98 -9.11
C THR A 943 13.93 -12.49 -9.20
N HIS A 944 12.96 -13.28 -8.75
CA HIS A 944 13.01 -14.75 -8.78
C HIS A 944 12.20 -15.38 -9.93
N LEU A 945 11.71 -14.57 -10.88
CA LEU A 945 10.99 -15.04 -12.07
C LEU A 945 11.59 -14.38 -13.31
N ARG A 946 12.77 -14.84 -13.71
CA ARG A 946 13.59 -14.19 -14.74
C ARG A 946 13.34 -14.77 -16.14
N ASN A 947 13.93 -14.14 -17.14
CA ASN A 947 13.89 -14.59 -18.53
C ASN A 947 15.26 -14.47 -19.20
N VAL A 948 15.68 -15.51 -19.92
CA VAL A 948 16.92 -15.51 -20.70
C VAL A 948 16.82 -14.59 -21.92
N LYS A 949 17.94 -13.94 -22.25
CA LYS A 949 18.15 -13.00 -23.36
C LYS A 949 19.52 -13.24 -24.01
N VAL A 950 19.71 -12.65 -25.20
CA VAL A 950 21.00 -12.69 -25.90
C VAL A 950 21.30 -11.37 -26.58
N MET A 951 22.59 -10.99 -26.56
CA MET A 951 23.13 -9.82 -27.26
C MET A 951 24.45 -10.18 -27.96
N GLU A 952 24.75 -9.51 -29.08
CA GLU A 952 26.06 -9.63 -29.73
C GLU A 952 27.13 -8.95 -28.86
N LEU A 953 28.23 -9.67 -28.62
CA LEU A 953 29.41 -9.19 -27.90
C LEU A 953 30.51 -8.86 -28.90
N LYS A 954 31.19 -7.74 -28.69
CA LYS A 954 32.28 -7.27 -29.56
C LYS A 954 33.56 -7.06 -28.79
N TYR A 955 34.66 -7.53 -29.38
CA TYR A 955 36.01 -7.25 -28.90
C TYR A 955 36.56 -6.02 -29.61
N ASN A 956 37.30 -5.21 -28.86
CA ASN A 956 38.17 -4.17 -29.38
C ASN A 956 39.47 -4.80 -29.93
N SER A 957 40.22 -4.03 -30.71
CA SER A 957 41.47 -4.48 -31.34
C SER A 957 42.56 -4.87 -30.35
N ASP A 958 42.52 -4.36 -29.12
CA ASP A 958 43.45 -4.68 -28.04
C ASP A 958 43.04 -5.94 -27.24
N GLY A 959 41.93 -6.58 -27.61
CA GLY A 959 41.39 -7.75 -26.92
C GLY A 959 40.43 -7.42 -25.76
N THR A 960 40.17 -6.16 -25.44
CA THR A 960 39.15 -5.79 -24.45
C THR A 960 37.73 -5.98 -25.01
N ILE A 961 36.72 -6.16 -24.15
CA ILE A 961 35.32 -6.34 -24.51
C ILE A 961 34.57 -4.99 -24.40
N GLN A 962 33.73 -4.68 -25.39
CA GLN A 962 32.85 -3.51 -25.34
C GLN A 962 31.75 -3.69 -24.29
N THR A 963 31.61 -2.73 -23.38
CA THR A 963 30.55 -2.75 -22.37
C THR A 963 29.17 -2.64 -22.99
N LEU A 964 28.31 -3.59 -22.65
CA LEU A 964 26.93 -3.70 -23.06
C LEU A 964 25.98 -3.13 -22.00
N SER A 965 24.79 -2.73 -22.44
CA SER A 965 23.68 -2.30 -21.58
C SER A 965 22.43 -3.07 -21.94
N ALA A 966 21.75 -3.63 -20.95
CA ALA A 966 20.42 -4.23 -21.13
C ALA A 966 19.33 -3.18 -21.42
N PHE A 967 19.70 -1.89 -21.35
CA PHE A 967 18.83 -0.74 -21.52
C PHE A 967 19.35 0.26 -22.57
N ARG A 968 18.44 0.94 -23.27
CA ARG A 968 18.66 2.03 -24.22
C ARG A 968 18.00 3.32 -23.76
#